data_AF-A0A2V9HG98-F1
#
_entry.id   AF-A0A2V9HG98-F1
#
_cell.length_a   1.000
_cell.length_b   1.000
_cell.length_c   1.000
_cell.angle_alpha   90.00
_cell.angle_beta   90.00
_cell.angle_gamma   90.00
#
_symmetry.space_group_name_H-M   'P 1'
#
loop_
_entity.id
_entity.type
_entity.pdbx_description
1 polymer ?
#
loop_
_entity_poly.entity_id
_entity_poly.type
_entity_poly.pdbx_seq_one_letter_code
_entity_poly.pdbx_strand_id
1 'polypeptide(L)'
;MYPSKSWARASSHPRSIDEAVERILEDSALKNSSRVLPVYYVLISTLLFCLQAAPAGAQSESTLAQRIQKIISRPEFAHANFGIEFCSLDTGKALYELNADKLFVPASTTKILTEGALLAKLGADYRFHTRVYRTGSIDKHGTLKGHLILVASGDPNLSNRVQPDGTLAFVDEDHSYAGPALPGDPLLVIHRLAKDVAAKGIRKIEGRVLIDTALFPDGPREGGTNVVMSSMMINDNVIDLIGSPGAKPGDPVALQSSPKTSYIKFVNHLTTSPAGTNPSLEPSDITTNPDGSVLVTLSGSLPVGIRPQPAAIAVPSPTKFAEAAFREALSAAGIEVKNRPAPAVTDFSAYTRFYSAENQVTEHVSPPLSEEIKITLKVSQNLHAGMGPYLLGILLGNDAKHLLEAGFKVEHDFLQSAKLALSGAAQGDGAGGDWADLFSPDFMVHYLTYWTTRPDYQVFFSALPILGKDGTLAKIQTNSPGAGHVFAKTGTFGSEDRLNGMMMLNGKGLAGYVITKDGKKLAFAAYVNHVSLAPDPQAAQQVAGQALGEIAAAAYDANLDAASPAGDYDLIIRNGHIIDGTGNPWYAADVAVSGDRLSAIGDLREVHAKREIDAKGRIVAPGFIDMLGQSEVSLLLDNRSLSKLSQGITTEITGEGGSIAPQNEKTIAPQKLFLDQYKLTIDWTTLDGYFRRLEKQGTPLNIGTYVGSAQVREAVIGDDDRAPTPPELDQMKSLVEQAMKDGALGLSSALIYPPNIYAKTDELIALAQVASKYGGLYATHMRSEGASEMPALAEAIRIGREANLPVEIFHLKVSGKPRWGTMKNVVAAIQLARDSGLDIAADMYPYTAGATALASALPPWVADGGAQKLLERLKDPPIRARIKKDLAGDHPDWENLFYDCGGGEGILISSAENPELKHFAGKTLDEVARTWKKSPEDTLMDFVLADKAQTSAIYFMASEEDLSTGLSQPWTSIGLDAGEMSLDGPLYEPHTHPRTMGSMPRFLGHYVRDQHLMSLEAAIRKITSLPAQREHLDSRGLLKPAFFADITIFDPRTIIDHATFANADQLSEGIDYTVVNGQIAYDHGKLTGAAAGHVLRGRGWLPTAP
;
A
#
# COMPACT_ATOMS: atom_id res chain seq x y z
N MET A 1 8.69 52.79 -28.51
CA MET A 1 7.95 52.81 -29.80
C MET A 1 6.60 52.14 -29.57
N TYR A 2 5.57 52.52 -30.34
CA TYR A 2 4.26 51.86 -30.48
C TYR A 2 4.22 51.17 -31.89
N PRO A 3 3.16 50.46 -32.35
CA PRO A 3 1.91 49.96 -31.71
C PRO A 3 1.77 48.42 -31.88
N SER A 4 0.64 47.69 -31.81
CA SER A 4 -0.82 47.91 -31.56
C SER A 4 -1.39 46.60 -30.98
N LYS A 5 -2.27 46.55 -29.96
CA LYS A 5 -3.67 47.05 -29.82
C LYS A 5 -4.73 46.35 -30.70
N SER A 6 -5.65 45.64 -30.03
CA SER A 6 -7.10 45.90 -30.12
C SER A 6 -7.78 45.57 -28.77
N TRP A 7 -8.93 46.18 -28.49
CA TRP A 7 -9.72 46.03 -27.26
C TRP A 7 -11.20 46.33 -27.60
N ALA A 8 -12.15 45.68 -26.92
CA ALA A 8 -13.54 46.11 -26.88
C ALA A 8 -14.16 45.79 -25.50
N ARG A 9 -14.91 46.73 -24.93
CA ARG A 9 -15.64 46.61 -23.65
C ARG A 9 -16.95 47.39 -23.71
N ALA A 10 -18.05 46.75 -23.29
CA ALA A 10 -19.27 47.30 -22.66
C ALA A 10 -20.25 46.12 -22.45
N SER A 11 -21.20 46.07 -21.50
CA SER A 11 -21.41 46.69 -20.17
C SER A 11 -22.56 45.86 -19.49
N SER A 12 -22.98 45.98 -18.22
CA SER A 12 -22.83 47.00 -17.18
C SER A 12 -22.83 46.35 -15.76
N HIS A 13 -22.84 47.17 -14.71
CA HIS A 13 -23.16 46.91 -13.29
C HIS A 13 -23.99 48.13 -12.79
N PRO A 14 -24.42 48.30 -11.51
CA PRO A 14 -24.35 47.42 -10.31
C PRO A 14 -25.70 47.28 -9.53
N ARG A 15 -25.71 46.52 -8.42
CA ARG A 15 -25.94 47.01 -7.01
C ARG A 15 -26.36 45.89 -6.04
N SER A 16 -26.21 46.17 -4.75
CA SER A 16 -26.68 45.41 -3.58
C SER A 16 -27.48 46.34 -2.65
N ILE A 17 -27.95 45.79 -1.52
CA ILE A 17 -28.42 46.48 -0.29
C ILE A 17 -29.90 46.94 -0.27
N ASP A 18 -30.68 46.10 0.41
CA ASP A 18 -31.59 46.35 1.55
C ASP A 18 -32.99 47.00 1.41
N GLU A 19 -33.84 46.55 2.36
CA GLU A 19 -35.16 47.03 2.83
C GLU A 19 -36.36 47.06 1.85
N ALA A 20 -37.63 46.89 2.27
CA ALA A 20 -38.29 46.13 3.37
C ALA A 20 -39.82 46.40 3.28
N VAL A 21 -40.61 45.72 4.16
CA VAL A 21 -41.98 46.10 4.59
C VAL A 21 -43.17 45.67 3.69
N GLU A 22 -44.28 45.31 4.36
CA GLU A 22 -45.64 44.90 3.89
C GLU A 22 -45.80 43.48 3.32
N ARG A 23 -46.70 42.59 3.81
CA ARG A 23 -47.63 42.55 4.99
C ARG A 23 -47.76 41.04 5.41
N ILE A 24 -47.86 40.61 6.68
CA ILE A 24 -48.79 40.96 7.80
C ILE A 24 -50.23 40.51 7.45
N LEU A 25 -51.09 39.95 8.31
CA LEU A 25 -51.08 39.58 9.75
C LEU A 25 -50.70 38.08 9.91
N GLU A 26 -51.07 37.19 10.86
CA GLU A 26 -51.50 37.05 12.30
C GLU A 26 -51.50 35.50 12.52
N ASP A 27 -51.36 34.84 13.69
CA ASP A 27 -50.88 35.13 15.06
C ASP A 27 -50.47 33.73 15.65
N SER A 28 -50.03 33.46 16.89
CA SER A 28 -49.94 34.23 18.15
C SER A 28 -48.79 33.73 19.04
N ALA A 29 -48.69 34.24 20.28
CA ALA A 29 -47.72 33.79 21.28
C ALA A 29 -48.32 33.74 22.70
N LEU A 30 -47.61 33.11 23.66
CA LEU A 30 -47.08 33.75 24.90
C LEU A 30 -46.74 32.76 26.05
N LYS A 31 -45.50 32.88 26.56
CA LYS A 31 -45.08 32.91 27.99
C LYS A 31 -45.22 31.69 28.95
N ASN A 32 -44.05 31.38 29.53
CA ASN A 32 -43.74 31.33 30.99
C ASN A 32 -43.87 30.04 31.84
N SER A 33 -42.72 29.69 32.44
CA SER A 33 -42.49 29.50 33.89
C SER A 33 -42.95 28.23 34.65
N SER A 34 -42.05 27.24 34.66
CA SER A 34 -41.38 26.69 35.87
C SER A 34 -42.16 26.09 37.07
N ARG A 35 -41.97 24.77 37.28
CA ARG A 35 -42.10 23.99 38.56
C ARG A 35 -43.56 23.88 39.09
N VAL A 36 -43.99 22.85 39.85
CA VAL A 36 -43.41 22.04 40.94
C VAL A 36 -44.01 20.60 41.00
N LEU A 37 -43.23 19.63 41.50
CA LEU A 37 -43.47 18.28 42.11
C LEU A 37 -44.90 17.84 42.58
N PRO A 38 -45.13 16.56 43.01
CA PRO A 38 -44.62 15.22 42.59
C PRO A 38 -45.70 14.09 42.70
N VAL A 39 -45.31 12.78 42.68
CA VAL A 39 -45.75 11.61 43.54
C VAL A 39 -45.49 10.26 42.81
N TYR A 40 -45.38 9.13 43.55
CA TYR A 40 -44.76 7.84 43.17
C TYR A 40 -45.62 6.59 43.47
N TYR A 41 -45.42 5.50 42.69
CA TYR A 41 -45.71 4.05 42.97
C TYR A 41 -47.17 3.61 43.29
N VAL A 42 -47.63 2.34 43.20
CA VAL A 42 -47.14 1.00 42.73
C VAL A 42 -48.33 0.30 41.98
N LEU A 43 -48.23 -0.72 41.10
CA LEU A 43 -48.03 -2.19 41.27
C LEU A 43 -47.96 -2.81 39.83
N ILE A 44 -47.10 -3.80 39.48
CA ILE A 44 -47.29 -5.28 39.59
C ILE A 44 -48.56 -5.78 38.84
N SER A 45 -48.59 -6.75 37.91
CA SER A 45 -47.67 -7.80 37.41
C SER A 45 -47.85 -8.01 35.87
N THR A 46 -47.27 -8.95 35.10
CA THR A 46 -46.58 -10.25 35.34
C THR A 46 -45.66 -10.55 34.14
N LEU A 47 -44.53 -11.26 34.33
CA LEU A 47 -43.55 -11.50 33.25
C LEU A 47 -42.87 -12.89 33.36
N LEU A 48 -43.30 -13.83 32.52
CA LEU A 48 -42.71 -15.15 32.16
C LEU A 48 -43.36 -15.53 30.80
N PHE A 49 -42.83 -16.37 29.90
CA PHE A 49 -41.66 -17.26 29.93
C PHE A 49 -41.14 -17.39 28.47
N CYS A 50 -39.82 -17.31 28.23
CA CYS A 50 -39.09 -17.99 27.13
C CYS A 50 -37.62 -17.52 27.07
N LEU A 51 -36.84 -17.83 28.10
CA LEU A 51 -35.39 -17.88 27.94
C LEU A 51 -35.05 -19.16 27.15
N GLN A 52 -34.67 -19.04 25.88
CA GLN A 52 -33.73 -19.99 25.33
C GLN A 52 -32.36 -19.63 25.90
N ALA A 53 -31.89 -20.43 26.85
CA ALA A 53 -30.52 -20.36 27.32
C ALA A 53 -29.59 -20.87 26.21
N ALA A 54 -29.10 -19.96 25.36
CA ALA A 54 -27.83 -20.19 24.69
C ALA A 54 -26.79 -20.53 25.78
N PRO A 55 -25.99 -21.60 25.62
CA PRO A 55 -25.07 -22.01 26.66
C PRO A 55 -24.04 -20.89 26.91
N ALA A 56 -23.75 -20.64 28.18
CA ALA A 56 -22.59 -19.84 28.59
C ALA A 56 -21.29 -20.66 28.39
N GLY A 57 -21.06 -21.08 27.15
CA GLY A 57 -19.87 -21.82 26.71
C GLY A 57 -18.85 -20.85 26.14
N ALA A 58 -17.71 -20.73 26.81
CA ALA A 58 -16.50 -20.01 26.38
C ALA A 58 -16.73 -18.65 25.72
N GLN A 59 -16.62 -17.57 26.50
CA GLN A 59 -16.07 -16.33 25.96
C GLN A 59 -14.62 -16.63 25.55
N SER A 60 -14.43 -17.02 24.28
CA SER A 60 -13.13 -17.45 23.75
C SER A 60 -12.06 -16.40 24.05
N GLU A 61 -10.98 -16.81 24.70
CA GLU A 61 -9.84 -15.95 25.00
C GLU A 61 -9.11 -15.62 23.70
N SER A 62 -9.55 -14.53 23.05
CA SER A 62 -8.95 -14.10 21.79
C SER A 62 -7.45 -13.88 21.96
N THR A 63 -6.68 -14.49 21.07
CA THR A 63 -5.21 -14.51 21.16
C THR A 63 -4.63 -13.17 20.75
N LEU A 64 -3.36 -12.90 21.11
CA LEU A 64 -2.73 -11.61 20.83
C LEU A 64 -2.81 -11.24 19.34
N ALA A 65 -2.51 -12.18 18.45
CA ALA A 65 -2.64 -12.02 17.01
C ALA A 65 -4.05 -11.61 16.55
N GLN A 66 -5.10 -12.26 17.06
CA GLN A 66 -6.49 -11.94 16.71
C GLN A 66 -6.91 -10.54 17.19
N ARG A 67 -6.45 -10.14 18.39
CA ARG A 67 -6.69 -8.80 18.94
C ARG A 67 -6.03 -7.72 18.08
N ILE A 68 -4.76 -7.93 17.72
CA ILE A 68 -3.99 -7.01 16.86
C ILE A 68 -4.61 -6.92 15.46
N GLN A 69 -4.98 -8.06 14.84
CA GLN A 69 -5.61 -8.08 13.51
C GLN A 69 -6.87 -7.21 13.45
N LYS A 70 -7.72 -7.26 14.50
CA LYS A 70 -8.93 -6.43 14.62
C LYS A 70 -8.64 -4.93 14.75
N ILE A 71 -7.43 -4.54 15.18
CA ILE A 71 -7.02 -3.14 15.32
C ILE A 71 -6.42 -2.62 14.01
N ILE A 72 -5.56 -3.40 13.36
CA ILE A 72 -4.90 -2.99 12.11
C ILE A 72 -5.84 -3.03 10.89
N SER A 73 -6.89 -3.86 10.92
CA SER A 73 -7.86 -4.00 9.81
C SER A 73 -8.97 -2.93 9.79
N ARG A 74 -8.82 -1.80 10.52
CA ARG A 74 -9.85 -0.76 10.58
C ARG A 74 -9.79 0.14 9.33
N PRO A 75 -10.92 0.70 8.85
CA PRO A 75 -10.95 1.47 7.60
C PRO A 75 -9.98 2.66 7.57
N GLU A 76 -9.77 3.34 8.69
CA GLU A 76 -8.79 4.43 8.85
C GLU A 76 -7.33 4.03 8.58
N PHE A 77 -7.03 2.73 8.55
CA PHE A 77 -5.69 2.18 8.30
C PHE A 77 -5.57 1.42 6.97
N ALA A 78 -6.57 1.49 6.07
CA ALA A 78 -6.60 0.73 4.81
C ALA A 78 -5.41 0.98 3.85
N HIS A 79 -4.62 2.03 4.08
CA HIS A 79 -3.40 2.37 3.32
C HIS A 79 -2.15 2.51 4.21
N ALA A 80 -2.25 2.14 5.49
CA ALA A 80 -1.19 2.30 6.47
C ALA A 80 -0.27 1.08 6.53
N ASN A 81 1.03 1.31 6.73
CA ASN A 81 2.01 0.26 6.96
C ASN A 81 2.18 0.04 8.47
N PHE A 82 1.89 -1.16 8.97
CA PHE A 82 2.18 -1.55 10.36
C PHE A 82 3.47 -2.37 10.49
N GLY A 83 4.23 -2.10 11.54
CA GLY A 83 5.36 -2.91 12.01
C GLY A 83 5.19 -3.19 13.49
N ILE A 84 5.09 -4.45 13.91
CA ILE A 84 4.78 -4.81 15.30
C ILE A 84 5.61 -6.04 15.71
N GLU A 85 6.20 -5.99 16.89
CA GLU A 85 6.73 -7.18 17.57
C GLU A 85 6.41 -7.15 19.06
N PHE A 86 6.13 -8.33 19.63
CA PHE A 86 6.14 -8.60 21.08
C PHE A 86 7.08 -9.78 21.38
N CYS A 87 8.00 -9.63 22.33
CA CYS A 87 8.90 -10.69 22.79
C CYS A 87 8.77 -10.91 24.31
N SER A 88 8.77 -12.18 24.74
CA SER A 88 8.83 -12.59 26.15
C SER A 88 10.25 -12.37 26.71
N LEU A 89 10.39 -11.47 27.68
CA LEU A 89 11.67 -11.21 28.35
C LEU A 89 12.14 -12.40 29.21
N ASP A 90 11.20 -13.21 29.68
CA ASP A 90 11.48 -14.40 30.50
C ASP A 90 12.04 -15.57 29.66
N THR A 91 11.90 -15.55 28.34
CA THR A 91 12.31 -16.66 27.44
C THR A 91 13.13 -16.24 26.21
N GLY A 92 13.19 -14.95 25.87
CA GLY A 92 13.84 -14.45 24.64
C GLY A 92 13.12 -14.86 23.35
N LYS A 93 11.81 -15.17 23.41
CA LYS A 93 11.01 -15.59 22.25
C LYS A 93 10.03 -14.50 21.83
N ALA A 94 9.98 -14.24 20.52
CA ALA A 94 8.85 -13.57 19.89
C ALA A 94 7.53 -14.32 20.18
N LEU A 95 6.47 -13.56 20.42
CA LEU A 95 5.10 -14.00 20.67
C LEU A 95 4.14 -13.56 19.56
N TYR A 96 4.47 -12.45 18.90
CA TYR A 96 3.79 -11.92 17.73
C TYR A 96 4.76 -11.07 16.91
N GLU A 97 4.75 -11.22 15.59
CA GLU A 97 5.56 -10.47 14.63
C GLU A 97 4.69 -10.06 13.43
N LEU A 98 4.87 -8.82 12.96
CA LEU A 98 4.29 -8.29 11.74
C LEU A 98 5.28 -7.28 11.14
N ASN A 99 5.87 -7.59 9.98
CA ASN A 99 6.91 -6.77 9.35
C ASN A 99 8.08 -6.42 10.31
N ALA A 100 8.42 -7.33 11.23
CA ALA A 100 9.34 -7.06 12.34
C ALA A 100 10.76 -6.67 11.88
N ASP A 101 11.19 -7.12 10.70
CA ASP A 101 12.47 -6.81 10.08
C ASP A 101 12.47 -5.54 9.21
N LYS A 102 11.31 -4.90 8.99
CA LYS A 102 11.18 -3.74 8.10
C LYS A 102 11.38 -2.42 8.86
N LEU A 103 12.00 -1.45 8.19
CA LEU A 103 12.25 -0.12 8.75
C LEU A 103 10.99 0.76 8.72
N PHE A 104 10.67 1.38 9.86
CA PHE A 104 9.59 2.35 10.02
C PHE A 104 10.12 3.66 10.58
N VAL A 105 9.49 4.78 10.20
CA VAL A 105 9.76 6.09 10.83
C VAL A 105 9.32 6.03 12.30
N PRO A 106 10.27 6.01 13.26
CA PRO A 106 10.00 5.67 14.65
C PRO A 106 9.47 6.86 15.45
N ALA A 107 9.64 8.07 14.89
CA ALA A 107 9.44 9.36 15.54
C ALA A 107 10.07 9.37 16.94
N SER A 108 9.52 10.11 17.91
CA SER A 108 10.06 10.19 19.27
C SER A 108 10.12 8.91 20.12
N THR A 109 10.00 7.72 19.53
CA THR A 109 10.58 6.51 20.12
C THR A 109 12.11 6.48 20.00
N THR A 110 12.75 7.25 19.11
CA THR A 110 14.22 7.49 19.06
C THR A 110 14.82 7.86 20.41
N LYS A 111 14.08 8.61 21.24
CA LYS A 111 14.50 8.96 22.60
C LYS A 111 14.85 7.73 23.47
N ILE A 112 14.28 6.56 23.18
CA ILE A 112 14.64 5.28 23.83
C ILE A 112 16.13 4.97 23.63
N LEU A 113 16.66 5.17 22.41
CA LEU A 113 18.07 4.99 22.10
C LEU A 113 18.91 6.07 22.78
N THR A 114 18.61 7.34 22.49
CA THR A 114 19.41 8.49 22.91
C THR A 114 19.56 8.61 24.43
N GLU A 115 18.45 8.54 25.16
CA GLU A 115 18.46 8.62 26.63
C GLU A 115 19.08 7.38 27.26
N GLY A 116 18.91 6.21 26.63
CA GLY A 116 19.60 4.99 27.03
C GLY A 116 21.12 5.09 26.81
N ALA A 117 21.57 5.66 25.69
CA ALA A 117 22.99 5.88 25.41
C ALA A 117 23.62 6.86 26.41
N LEU A 118 22.93 7.96 26.74
CA LEU A 118 23.32 8.87 27.83
C LEU A 118 23.41 8.13 29.17
N LEU A 119 22.35 7.43 29.58
CA LEU A 119 22.29 6.67 30.83
C LEU A 119 23.44 5.65 30.92
N ALA A 120 23.67 4.89 29.85
CA ALA A 120 24.61 3.79 29.81
C ALA A 120 26.08 4.23 29.77
N LYS A 121 26.36 5.49 29.39
CA LYS A 121 27.72 6.03 29.23
C LYS A 121 28.11 7.02 30.32
N LEU A 122 27.18 7.84 30.81
CA LEU A 122 27.41 8.81 31.88
C LEU A 122 27.01 8.26 33.27
N GLY A 123 26.04 7.35 33.31
CA GLY A 123 25.49 6.77 34.53
C GLY A 123 24.35 7.59 35.14
N ALA A 124 23.41 6.90 35.81
CA ALA A 124 22.22 7.49 36.44
C ALA A 124 22.53 8.66 37.39
N ASP A 125 23.67 8.59 38.08
CA ASP A 125 24.13 9.59 39.05
C ASP A 125 24.98 10.72 38.43
N TYR A 126 25.15 10.79 37.10
CA TYR A 126 25.78 11.94 36.47
C TYR A 126 25.01 13.23 36.81
N ARG A 127 25.75 14.32 37.09
CA ARG A 127 25.22 15.65 37.38
C ARG A 127 25.85 16.66 36.43
N PHE A 128 25.06 17.63 35.98
CA PHE A 128 25.58 18.83 35.34
C PHE A 128 26.02 19.84 36.42
N HIS A 129 26.96 20.71 36.04
CA HIS A 129 27.73 21.54 36.98
C HIS A 129 27.89 22.96 36.41
N THR A 130 26.83 23.74 36.49
CA THR A 130 26.72 25.11 35.96
C THR A 130 27.38 26.10 36.92
N ARG A 131 28.60 26.55 36.59
CA ARG A 131 29.49 27.31 37.50
C ARG A 131 29.56 28.80 37.17
N VAL A 132 29.78 29.62 38.20
CA VAL A 132 30.01 31.07 38.07
C VAL A 132 31.44 31.41 38.50
N TYR A 133 32.22 32.03 37.61
CA TYR A 133 33.60 32.44 37.87
C TYR A 133 33.80 33.96 37.84
N ARG A 134 34.82 34.45 38.56
CA ARG A 134 35.32 35.84 38.50
C ARG A 134 36.66 35.91 37.75
N THR A 135 36.89 36.96 36.94
CA THR A 135 38.18 37.17 36.25
C THR A 135 39.10 38.18 36.95
N GLY A 136 38.83 38.52 38.21
CA GLY A 136 39.52 39.59 38.93
C GLY A 136 39.24 39.56 40.42
N SER A 137 39.88 40.46 41.17
CA SER A 137 39.70 40.57 42.62
C SER A 137 38.40 41.27 43.01
N ILE A 138 37.92 40.97 44.21
CA ILE A 138 36.81 41.69 44.87
C ILE A 138 37.46 42.64 45.88
N ASP A 139 37.13 43.93 45.83
CA ASP A 139 37.66 44.91 46.80
C ASP A 139 36.88 44.92 48.12
N LYS A 140 37.38 45.66 49.12
CA LYS A 140 36.78 45.79 50.46
C LYS A 140 35.37 46.39 50.50
N HIS A 141 34.85 46.87 49.36
CA HIS A 141 33.49 47.38 49.20
C HIS A 141 32.58 46.41 48.42
N GLY A 142 33.07 45.20 48.10
CA GLY A 142 32.36 44.21 47.30
C GLY A 142 32.42 44.47 45.79
N THR A 143 33.32 45.32 45.30
CA THR A 143 33.43 45.61 43.86
C THR A 143 34.32 44.59 43.17
N LEU A 144 33.75 43.81 42.26
CA LEU A 144 34.49 42.92 41.37
C LEU A 144 35.20 43.72 40.26
N LYS A 145 36.53 43.72 40.31
CA LYS A 145 37.44 44.34 39.34
C LYS A 145 37.70 43.41 38.15
N GLY A 146 36.63 42.92 37.52
CA GLY A 146 36.69 41.95 36.43
C GLY A 146 35.32 41.61 35.86
N HIS A 147 35.28 40.55 35.04
CA HIS A 147 34.05 39.95 34.53
C HIS A 147 33.52 38.91 35.52
N LEU A 148 32.21 38.69 35.46
CA LEU A 148 31.53 37.53 36.04
C LEU A 148 31.08 36.65 34.87
N ILE A 149 31.42 35.36 34.90
CA ILE A 149 31.16 34.42 33.80
C ILE A 149 30.30 33.27 34.32
N LEU A 150 29.13 33.06 33.73
CA LEU A 150 28.31 31.86 33.92
C LEU A 150 28.72 30.85 32.83
N VAL A 151 29.24 29.69 33.23
CA VAL A 151 29.67 28.64 32.30
C VAL A 151 28.52 27.67 32.08
N ALA A 152 28.10 27.56 30.83
CA ALA A 152 27.02 26.69 30.38
C ALA A 152 27.53 25.24 30.34
N SER A 153 26.93 24.36 31.16
CA SER A 153 27.42 23.00 31.35
C SER A 153 26.65 21.93 30.56
N GLY A 154 25.67 22.34 29.73
CA GLY A 154 24.74 21.42 29.07
C GLY A 154 23.55 21.00 29.94
N ASP A 155 23.34 21.66 31.09
CA ASP A 155 22.26 21.40 32.05
C ASP A 155 20.88 21.79 31.50
N PRO A 156 19.96 20.83 31.25
CA PRO A 156 18.64 21.14 30.71
C PRO A 156 17.69 21.81 31.70
N ASN A 157 17.93 21.70 33.01
CA ASN A 157 16.94 22.06 34.03
C ASN A 157 17.26 23.35 34.80
N LEU A 158 17.76 24.39 34.12
CA LEU A 158 17.82 25.74 34.71
C LEU A 158 16.42 26.40 34.70
N SER A 159 15.44 25.74 35.32
CA SER A 159 14.01 26.05 35.27
C SER A 159 13.32 25.89 36.65
N ASN A 160 11.99 25.95 36.69
CA ASN A 160 11.19 25.63 37.88
C ASN A 160 10.93 24.11 38.06
N ARG A 161 11.41 23.25 37.14
CA ARG A 161 11.28 21.79 37.27
C ARG A 161 11.98 21.26 38.52
N VAL A 162 13.11 21.85 38.93
CA VAL A 162 13.96 21.43 40.07
C VAL A 162 13.26 21.58 41.43
N GLN A 163 12.94 20.45 42.06
CA GLN A 163 12.30 20.38 43.37
C GLN A 163 13.30 20.34 44.55
N PRO A 164 12.87 20.70 45.79
CA PRO A 164 13.76 20.73 46.96
C PRO A 164 14.29 19.37 47.43
N ASP A 165 13.66 18.26 47.01
CA ASP A 165 14.08 16.89 47.30
C ASP A 165 15.07 16.33 46.28
N GLY A 166 15.39 17.09 45.23
CA GLY A 166 16.28 16.68 44.14
C GLY A 166 15.56 16.00 42.97
N THR A 167 14.23 15.95 42.96
CA THR A 167 13.43 15.48 41.81
C THR A 167 13.18 16.58 40.77
N LEU A 168 12.71 16.17 39.60
CA LEU A 168 12.17 17.06 38.56
C LEU A 168 10.65 16.91 38.43
N ALA A 169 9.95 18.04 38.42
CA ALA A 169 8.50 18.12 38.20
C ALA A 169 8.14 18.21 36.71
N PHE A 170 6.99 17.64 36.35
CA PHE A 170 6.39 17.74 35.02
C PHE A 170 4.86 17.72 35.09
N VAL A 171 4.24 17.93 33.94
CA VAL A 171 2.82 17.72 33.64
C VAL A 171 2.72 16.91 32.34
N ASP A 172 1.63 16.15 32.16
CA ASP A 172 1.55 15.14 31.09
C ASP A 172 1.64 15.71 29.66
N GLU A 173 1.25 16.98 29.49
CA GLU A 173 1.40 17.76 28.27
C GLU A 173 2.37 18.91 28.56
N ASP A 174 3.56 18.85 27.98
CA ASP A 174 4.64 19.78 28.33
C ASP A 174 4.44 21.18 27.74
N HIS A 175 4.87 22.20 28.48
CA HIS A 175 4.73 23.60 28.07
C HIS A 175 5.45 23.93 26.75
N SER A 176 6.54 23.23 26.41
CA SER A 176 7.22 23.33 25.11
C SER A 176 6.32 22.98 23.91
N TYR A 177 5.25 22.19 24.10
CA TYR A 177 4.22 21.86 23.11
C TYR A 177 2.92 22.65 23.31
N ALA A 178 3.00 23.86 23.89
CA ALA A 178 1.85 24.64 24.36
C ALA A 178 0.98 23.90 25.40
N GLY A 179 1.56 23.01 26.20
CA GLY A 179 0.96 22.53 27.44
C GLY A 179 0.90 23.62 28.53
N PRO A 180 0.28 23.34 29.69
CA PRO A 180 0.25 24.28 30.81
C PRO A 180 1.65 24.43 31.45
N ALA A 181 2.16 25.66 31.52
CA ALA A 181 3.39 25.99 32.23
C ALA A 181 3.37 25.55 33.70
N LEU A 182 4.51 25.05 34.20
CA LEU A 182 4.64 24.58 35.58
C LEU A 182 4.46 25.72 36.61
N PRO A 183 3.82 25.45 37.76
CA PRO A 183 3.61 26.46 38.80
C PRO A 183 4.94 26.79 39.50
N GLY A 184 5.46 28.00 39.29
CA GLY A 184 6.67 28.48 39.98
C GLY A 184 7.32 29.69 39.32
N ASP A 185 8.58 29.92 39.66
CA ASP A 185 9.46 30.90 39.04
C ASP A 185 10.37 30.20 38.02
N PRO A 186 10.14 30.32 36.70
CA PRO A 186 10.95 29.62 35.70
C PRO A 186 12.42 30.09 35.65
N LEU A 187 12.79 31.15 36.38
CA LEU A 187 14.18 31.57 36.58
C LEU A 187 14.75 31.13 37.94
N LEU A 188 14.10 30.19 38.65
CA LEU A 188 14.46 29.73 40.01
C LEU A 188 15.96 29.49 40.20
N VAL A 189 16.60 28.78 39.28
CA VAL A 189 18.04 28.45 39.35
C VAL A 189 18.90 29.69 39.11
N ILE A 190 18.55 30.53 38.13
CA ILE A 190 19.25 31.78 37.80
C ILE A 190 19.15 32.78 38.96
N HIS A 191 17.97 32.90 39.58
CA HIS A 191 17.74 33.69 40.79
C HIS A 191 18.48 33.15 42.02
N ARG A 192 18.69 31.83 42.12
CA ARG A 192 19.52 31.22 43.18
C ARG A 192 20.99 31.57 43.00
N LEU A 193 21.55 31.30 41.82
CA LEU A 193 22.93 31.67 41.45
C LEU A 193 23.22 33.15 41.71
N ALA A 194 22.31 34.05 41.34
CA ALA A 194 22.47 35.48 41.59
C ALA A 194 22.49 35.86 43.09
N LYS A 195 21.64 35.22 43.91
CA LYS A 195 21.65 35.41 45.37
C LYS A 195 22.94 34.88 46.00
N ASP A 196 23.46 33.76 45.51
CA ASP A 196 24.72 33.20 46.00
C ASP A 196 25.92 34.07 45.63
N VAL A 197 25.95 34.66 44.43
CA VAL A 197 26.95 35.67 44.04
C VAL A 197 26.92 36.87 45.00
N ALA A 198 25.74 37.34 45.41
CA ALA A 198 25.60 38.41 46.40
C ALA A 198 26.05 37.97 47.81
N ALA A 199 25.74 36.73 48.21
CA ALA A 199 26.16 36.13 49.48
C ALA A 199 27.69 35.96 49.59
N LYS A 200 28.39 35.78 48.45
CA LYS A 200 29.86 35.77 48.35
C LYS A 200 30.49 37.17 48.45
N GLY A 201 29.70 38.20 48.78
CA GLY A 201 30.18 39.55 49.06
C GLY A 201 30.32 40.46 47.84
N ILE A 202 29.96 40.00 46.64
CA ILE A 202 29.93 40.86 45.45
C ILE A 202 28.71 41.78 45.56
N ARG A 203 28.96 43.08 45.46
CA ARG A 203 27.96 44.17 45.50
C ARG A 203 27.95 45.02 44.22
N LYS A 204 29.00 44.94 43.41
CA LYS A 204 29.16 45.72 42.17
C LYS A 204 30.06 45.00 41.18
N ILE A 205 29.75 45.08 39.89
CA ILE A 205 30.56 44.49 38.80
C ILE A 205 31.02 45.60 37.86
N GLU A 206 32.34 45.78 37.69
CA GLU A 206 32.91 46.82 36.81
C GLU A 206 33.13 46.36 35.36
N GLY A 207 33.30 45.06 35.12
CA GLY A 207 33.47 44.45 33.80
C GLY A 207 32.14 44.23 33.07
N ARG A 208 31.90 42.98 32.67
CA ARG A 208 30.63 42.49 32.09
C ARG A 208 30.18 41.23 32.82
N VAL A 209 28.90 40.93 32.74
CA VAL A 209 28.39 39.55 32.90
C VAL A 209 28.51 38.88 31.52
N LEU A 210 29.04 37.66 31.48
CA LEU A 210 29.24 36.87 30.26
C LEU A 210 28.62 35.48 30.45
N ILE A 211 28.13 34.89 29.36
CA ILE A 211 27.67 33.51 29.28
C ILE A 211 28.67 32.75 28.40
N ASP A 212 29.34 31.74 28.95
CA ASP A 212 30.28 30.89 28.21
C ASP A 212 29.57 29.63 27.73
N THR A 213 29.27 29.58 26.44
CA THR A 213 28.70 28.42 25.73
C THR A 213 29.75 27.72 24.85
N ALA A 214 31.04 27.78 25.20
CA ALA A 214 32.10 27.13 24.42
C ALA A 214 32.05 25.59 24.44
N LEU A 215 31.21 24.98 25.30
CA LEU A 215 30.91 23.55 25.29
C LEU A 215 30.22 23.15 23.96
N PHE A 216 29.17 23.89 23.60
CA PHE A 216 28.69 24.06 22.21
C PHE A 216 27.74 25.29 22.17
N PRO A 217 27.86 26.16 21.15
CA PRO A 217 27.13 27.43 21.09
C PRO A 217 25.66 27.25 20.70
N ASP A 218 24.89 28.36 20.71
CA ASP A 218 23.59 28.46 20.04
C ASP A 218 23.71 27.96 18.58
N GLY A 219 23.07 26.83 18.27
CA GLY A 219 23.29 26.06 17.05
C GLY A 219 22.02 25.84 16.22
N PRO A 220 21.84 24.67 15.58
CA PRO A 220 20.62 24.36 14.84
C PRO A 220 19.39 24.29 15.76
N ARG A 221 18.20 24.35 15.14
CA ARG A 221 16.91 24.15 15.82
C ARG A 221 16.51 22.69 15.75
N GLU A 222 15.86 22.19 16.79
CA GLU A 222 15.30 20.83 16.78
C GLU A 222 13.94 20.80 16.06
N GLY A 223 13.62 19.68 15.39
CA GLY A 223 12.55 19.61 14.38
C GLY A 223 11.10 19.70 14.86
N GLY A 224 10.82 19.59 16.17
CA GLY A 224 9.46 19.54 16.74
C GLY A 224 8.95 20.87 17.30
N THR A 225 9.61 21.41 18.34
CA THR A 225 9.25 22.71 18.95
C THR A 225 10.00 23.89 18.33
N ASN A 226 10.93 23.62 17.42
CA ASN A 226 11.72 24.63 16.69
C ASN A 226 12.57 25.53 17.62
N VAL A 227 12.87 25.09 18.85
CA VAL A 227 13.80 25.78 19.76
C VAL A 227 15.26 25.58 19.35
N VAL A 228 16.11 26.55 19.72
CA VAL A 228 17.55 26.51 19.43
C VAL A 228 18.27 25.60 20.43
N MET A 229 19.02 24.62 19.92
CA MET A 229 19.93 23.81 20.74
C MET A 229 21.15 24.63 21.16
N SER A 230 21.52 24.57 22.43
CA SER A 230 22.64 25.33 23.01
C SER A 230 23.07 24.71 24.33
N SER A 231 24.36 24.78 24.69
CA SER A 231 24.84 24.31 26.01
C SER A 231 24.28 25.10 27.19
N MET A 232 23.57 26.21 26.91
CA MET A 232 22.74 26.97 27.85
C MET A 232 21.26 26.76 27.54
N MET A 233 20.51 26.20 28.49
CA MET A 233 19.06 26.10 28.44
C MET A 233 18.45 26.73 29.68
N ILE A 234 17.42 27.56 29.51
CA ILE A 234 16.65 28.16 30.61
C ILE A 234 15.18 28.03 30.25
N ASN A 235 14.37 27.48 31.16
CA ASN A 235 12.95 27.20 30.92
C ASN A 235 12.69 26.54 29.55
N ASP A 236 13.42 25.45 29.28
CA ASP A 236 13.29 24.65 28.05
C ASP A 236 13.51 25.45 26.75
N ASN A 237 14.21 26.60 26.84
CA ASN A 237 14.38 27.60 25.79
C ASN A 237 13.07 28.13 25.19
N VAL A 238 12.00 28.19 25.99
CA VAL A 238 10.73 28.83 25.65
C VAL A 238 10.35 29.94 26.63
N ILE A 239 9.60 30.92 26.12
CA ILE A 239 8.86 31.90 26.91
C ILE A 239 7.38 31.50 26.86
N ASP A 240 6.84 31.16 28.02
CA ASP A 240 5.43 30.80 28.20
C ASP A 240 4.53 32.02 28.00
N LEU A 241 3.43 31.82 27.27
CA LEU A 241 2.35 32.78 27.09
C LEU A 241 1.03 32.19 27.57
N ILE A 242 0.18 33.04 28.15
CA ILE A 242 -1.23 32.73 28.43
C ILE A 242 -2.08 33.85 27.85
N GLY A 243 -2.85 33.51 26.80
CA GLY A 243 -3.85 34.41 26.20
C GLY A 243 -5.23 34.17 26.80
N SER A 244 -5.88 35.22 27.30
CA SER A 244 -7.25 35.18 27.84
C SER A 244 -8.20 36.02 26.99
N PRO A 245 -9.30 35.47 26.44
CA PRO A 245 -10.25 36.24 25.64
C PRO A 245 -10.93 37.35 26.46
N GLY A 246 -11.34 38.41 25.78
CA GLY A 246 -12.15 39.49 26.33
C GLY A 246 -13.61 39.11 26.56
N ALA A 247 -14.43 40.09 26.97
CA ALA A 247 -15.82 39.85 27.37
C ALA A 247 -16.78 39.74 26.18
N LYS A 248 -16.41 40.26 25.01
CA LYS A 248 -17.19 40.26 23.77
C LYS A 248 -16.26 40.22 22.54
N PRO A 249 -16.77 39.83 21.35
CA PRO A 249 -16.01 39.91 20.11
C PRO A 249 -15.51 41.34 19.84
N GLY A 250 -14.28 41.46 19.35
CA GLY A 250 -13.58 42.72 19.12
C GLY A 250 -12.80 43.27 20.32
N ASP A 251 -13.00 42.76 21.55
CA ASP A 251 -12.13 43.10 22.68
C ASP A 251 -10.70 42.57 22.48
N PRO A 252 -9.64 43.25 22.96
CA PRO A 252 -8.29 42.71 22.92
C PRO A 252 -8.12 41.49 23.83
N VAL A 253 -7.31 40.51 23.41
CA VAL A 253 -6.93 39.37 24.24
C VAL A 253 -5.94 39.84 25.30
N ALA A 254 -6.19 39.52 26.57
CA ALA A 254 -5.27 39.80 27.66
C ALA A 254 -4.12 38.77 27.65
N LEU A 255 -2.88 39.24 27.51
CA LEU A 255 -1.70 38.41 27.42
C LEU A 255 -0.88 38.46 28.72
N GLN A 256 -0.44 37.29 29.20
CA GLN A 256 0.57 37.17 30.26
C GLN A 256 1.76 36.39 29.72
N SER A 257 2.98 36.74 30.13
CA SER A 257 4.20 36.00 29.79
C SER A 257 4.97 35.55 31.04
N SER A 258 5.66 34.42 30.94
CA SER A 258 6.56 33.88 31.95
C SER A 258 7.80 33.23 31.30
N PRO A 259 9.03 33.50 31.75
CA PRO A 259 9.41 34.58 32.66
C PRO A 259 9.08 35.98 32.09
N LYS A 260 9.19 36.98 32.97
CA LYS A 260 9.20 38.39 32.58
C LYS A 260 10.64 38.88 32.59
N THR A 261 11.15 39.26 31.43
CA THR A 261 12.53 39.71 31.20
C THR A 261 12.54 40.86 30.20
N SER A 262 13.58 41.69 30.18
CA SER A 262 13.77 42.70 29.13
C SER A 262 14.30 42.13 27.82
N TYR A 263 14.74 40.84 27.80
CA TYR A 263 15.19 40.15 26.59
C TYR A 263 14.13 40.12 25.49
N ILE A 264 12.86 39.89 25.83
CA ILE A 264 11.77 39.74 24.87
C ILE A 264 10.63 40.72 25.16
N LYS A 265 10.00 41.24 24.11
CA LYS A 265 8.84 42.14 24.19
C LYS A 265 7.78 41.70 23.20
N PHE A 266 6.52 41.72 23.62
CA PHE A 266 5.38 41.30 22.82
C PHE A 266 4.55 42.50 22.35
N VAL A 267 4.34 42.60 21.04
CA VAL A 267 3.36 43.49 20.42
C VAL A 267 2.08 42.70 20.21
N ASN A 268 1.03 43.05 20.97
CA ASN A 268 -0.21 42.28 21.02
C ASN A 268 -1.25 42.83 20.04
N HIS A 269 -1.47 42.12 18.92
CA HIS A 269 -2.57 42.37 17.99
C HIS A 269 -3.67 41.28 18.06
N LEU A 270 -3.70 40.49 19.13
CA LEU A 270 -4.68 39.42 19.33
C LEU A 270 -6.06 39.98 19.72
N THR A 271 -7.12 39.50 19.06
CA THR A 271 -8.50 39.97 19.27
C THR A 271 -9.44 38.85 19.73
N THR A 272 -10.55 39.22 20.35
CA THR A 272 -11.57 38.26 20.79
C THR A 272 -12.53 37.97 19.64
N SER A 273 -12.73 36.71 19.29
CA SER A 273 -13.62 36.28 18.20
C SER A 273 -14.98 35.78 18.72
N PRO A 274 -16.00 35.62 17.86
CA PRO A 274 -17.27 34.97 18.23
C PRO A 274 -17.07 33.54 18.76
N ALA A 275 -17.95 33.11 19.67
CA ALA A 275 -17.95 31.75 20.17
C ALA A 275 -18.15 30.73 19.04
N GLY A 276 -17.47 29.59 19.10
CA GLY A 276 -17.49 28.57 18.04
C GLY A 276 -16.56 28.83 16.85
N THR A 277 -15.74 29.88 16.88
CA THR A 277 -14.57 29.99 15.99
C THR A 277 -13.38 29.19 16.54
N ASN A 278 -12.38 28.89 15.70
CA ASN A 278 -11.14 28.25 16.15
C ASN A 278 -10.22 29.29 16.84
N PRO A 279 -9.54 28.94 17.95
CA PRO A 279 -8.51 29.79 18.53
C PRO A 279 -7.24 29.82 17.66
N SER A 280 -6.52 30.95 17.69
CA SER A 280 -5.21 31.12 17.06
C SER A 280 -4.40 32.17 17.84
N LEU A 281 -3.11 31.89 18.08
CA LEU A 281 -2.21 32.73 18.87
C LEU A 281 -0.79 32.61 18.30
N GLU A 282 -0.57 33.18 17.12
CA GLU A 282 0.66 32.96 16.35
C GLU A 282 1.64 34.15 16.44
N PRO A 283 2.97 33.89 16.43
CA PRO A 283 3.97 34.93 16.15
C PRO A 283 3.96 35.29 14.65
N SER A 284 3.51 36.50 14.32
CA SER A 284 3.44 37.00 12.94
C SER A 284 4.68 37.77 12.47
N ASP A 285 5.52 38.23 13.41
CA ASP A 285 6.88 38.73 13.15
C ASP A 285 7.78 38.50 14.37
N ILE A 286 9.08 38.26 14.14
CA ILE A 286 10.12 38.14 15.17
C ILE A 286 11.35 38.95 14.74
N THR A 287 11.46 40.17 15.23
CA THR A 287 12.57 41.09 14.95
C THR A 287 13.60 41.07 16.08
N THR A 288 14.89 40.90 15.75
CA THR A 288 16.00 40.99 16.73
C THR A 288 16.67 42.37 16.68
N ASN A 289 16.81 43.01 17.83
CA ASN A 289 17.42 44.33 18.00
C ASN A 289 18.97 44.25 18.01
N PRO A 290 19.69 45.36 17.75
CA PRO A 290 21.17 45.39 17.76
C PRO A 290 21.85 45.07 19.10
N ASP A 291 21.12 45.03 20.21
CA ASP A 291 21.63 44.60 21.53
C ASP A 291 21.39 43.10 21.81
N GLY A 292 20.70 42.40 20.91
CA GLY A 292 20.31 41.00 21.04
C GLY A 292 18.94 40.77 21.69
N SER A 293 18.22 41.81 22.11
CA SER A 293 16.82 41.69 22.56
C SER A 293 15.87 41.46 21.38
N VAL A 294 14.69 40.88 21.64
CA VAL A 294 13.73 40.43 20.62
C VAL A 294 12.39 41.14 20.77
N LEU A 295 11.80 41.53 19.65
CA LEU A 295 10.42 42.01 19.54
C LEU A 295 9.61 40.96 18.76
N VAL A 296 8.56 40.43 19.40
CA VAL A 296 7.64 39.47 18.77
C VAL A 296 6.28 40.13 18.58
N THR A 297 5.77 40.13 17.36
CA THR A 297 4.38 40.53 17.07
C THR A 297 3.50 39.30 17.11
N LEU A 298 2.42 39.35 17.90
CA LEU A 298 1.45 38.26 18.03
C LEU A 298 0.16 38.63 17.30
N SER A 299 -0.45 37.68 16.60
CA SER A 299 -1.67 37.88 15.80
C SER A 299 -2.52 36.61 15.75
N GLY A 300 -3.82 36.78 15.47
CA GLY A 300 -4.82 35.72 15.61
C GLY A 300 -5.99 36.19 16.48
N SER A 301 -6.80 35.23 16.94
CA SER A 301 -7.96 35.53 17.79
C SER A 301 -8.34 34.38 18.72
N LEU A 302 -8.86 34.73 19.91
CA LEU A 302 -9.41 33.75 20.86
C LEU A 302 -10.94 33.91 20.99
N PRO A 303 -11.75 32.84 20.85
CA PRO A 303 -13.20 32.90 20.99
C PRO A 303 -13.66 33.37 22.38
N VAL A 304 -14.71 34.18 22.43
CA VAL A 304 -15.34 34.55 23.71
C VAL A 304 -15.83 33.31 24.46
N GLY A 305 -15.50 33.21 25.75
CA GLY A 305 -15.97 32.16 26.66
C GLY A 305 -15.10 30.88 26.75
N ILE A 306 -14.01 30.74 25.98
CA ILE A 306 -13.08 29.62 26.18
C ILE A 306 -12.16 29.85 27.40
N ARG A 307 -11.56 28.77 27.91
CA ARG A 307 -10.50 28.85 28.92
C ARG A 307 -9.27 29.58 28.35
N PRO A 308 -8.46 30.27 29.17
CA PRO A 308 -7.19 30.84 28.72
C PRO A 308 -6.34 29.82 27.97
N GLN A 309 -5.78 30.22 26.84
CA GLN A 309 -4.98 29.36 25.97
C GLN A 309 -3.49 29.54 26.31
N PRO A 310 -2.77 28.46 26.65
CA PRO A 310 -1.31 28.47 26.65
C PRO A 310 -0.75 28.60 25.23
N ALA A 311 0.45 29.15 25.12
CA ALA A 311 1.31 29.08 23.93
C ALA A 311 2.77 29.20 24.37
N ALA A 312 3.72 28.74 23.55
CA ALA A 312 5.15 28.83 23.83
C ALA A 312 5.87 29.58 22.70
N ILE A 313 6.80 30.46 23.05
CA ILE A 313 7.62 31.20 22.08
C ILE A 313 9.08 30.77 22.23
N ALA A 314 9.59 30.07 21.20
CA ALA A 314 10.97 29.61 21.12
C ALA A 314 11.97 30.79 21.19
N VAL A 315 12.91 30.71 22.13
CA VAL A 315 13.95 31.73 22.36
C VAL A 315 14.92 31.78 21.17
N PRO A 316 15.08 32.92 20.45
CA PRO A 316 15.95 32.98 19.27
C PRO A 316 17.46 32.90 19.54
N SER A 317 17.92 33.22 20.76
CA SER A 317 19.29 32.99 21.22
C SER A 317 19.31 32.71 22.73
N PRO A 318 19.40 31.42 23.13
CA PRO A 318 19.52 31.01 24.53
C PRO A 318 20.68 31.72 25.26
N THR A 319 21.82 31.91 24.59
CA THR A 319 22.96 32.68 25.12
C THR A 319 22.58 34.11 25.50
N LYS A 320 21.81 34.82 24.66
CA LYS A 320 21.40 36.21 24.94
C LYS A 320 20.26 36.33 25.94
N PHE A 321 19.34 35.36 25.95
CA PHE A 321 18.33 35.24 27.00
C PHE A 321 18.98 35.04 28.37
N ALA A 322 19.96 34.14 28.47
CA ALA A 322 20.75 33.94 29.69
C ALA A 322 21.55 35.18 30.11
N GLU A 323 22.14 35.93 29.18
CA GLU A 323 22.85 37.19 29.49
C GLU A 323 21.88 38.19 30.16
N ALA A 324 20.68 38.36 29.62
CA ALA A 324 19.66 39.25 30.18
C ALA A 324 19.13 38.75 31.52
N ALA A 325 18.63 37.51 31.58
CA ALA A 325 18.00 36.94 32.77
C ALA A 325 18.97 36.89 33.97
N PHE A 326 20.24 36.53 33.75
CA PHE A 326 21.22 36.52 34.84
C PHE A 326 21.60 37.93 35.29
N ARG A 327 21.71 38.91 34.38
CA ARG A 327 21.94 40.32 34.74
C ARG A 327 20.76 40.92 35.52
N GLU A 328 19.54 40.57 35.17
CA GLU A 328 18.31 40.95 35.87
C GLU A 328 18.28 40.32 37.27
N ALA A 329 18.56 39.02 37.37
CA ALA A 329 18.64 38.30 38.64
C ALA A 329 19.71 38.87 39.58
N LEU A 330 20.91 39.19 39.08
CA LEU A 330 21.99 39.84 39.85
C LEU A 330 21.57 41.23 40.35
N SER A 331 20.86 41.99 39.51
CA SER A 331 20.32 43.31 39.89
C SER A 331 19.23 43.19 40.97
N ALA A 332 18.34 42.20 40.85
CA ALA A 332 17.32 41.88 41.85
C ALA A 332 17.91 41.36 43.18
N ALA A 333 19.08 40.70 43.13
CA ALA A 333 19.87 40.33 44.31
C ALA A 333 20.63 41.51 44.95
N GLY A 334 20.49 42.73 44.41
CA GLY A 334 21.08 43.96 44.96
C GLY A 334 22.53 44.20 44.54
N ILE A 335 22.96 43.68 43.38
CA ILE A 335 24.29 43.91 42.81
C ILE A 335 24.22 45.01 41.75
N GLU A 336 25.07 46.03 41.83
CA GLU A 336 25.19 47.04 40.78
C GLU A 336 25.90 46.45 39.54
N VAL A 337 25.12 46.11 38.51
CA VAL A 337 25.62 45.67 37.20
C VAL A 337 25.58 46.83 36.20
N LYS A 338 26.73 47.23 35.66
CA LYS A 338 26.78 48.26 34.61
C LYS A 338 26.14 47.75 33.31
N ASN A 339 25.31 48.58 32.66
CA ASN A 339 24.73 48.23 31.37
C ASN A 339 25.79 48.29 30.25
N ARG A 340 26.48 47.16 30.07
CA ARG A 340 27.50 46.93 29.04
C ARG A 340 27.25 45.53 28.44
N PRO A 341 26.54 45.41 27.30
CA PRO A 341 26.31 44.11 26.68
C PRO A 341 27.63 43.40 26.32
N ALA A 342 27.58 42.07 26.28
CA ALA A 342 28.68 41.28 25.73
C ALA A 342 28.85 41.56 24.21
N PRO A 343 30.09 41.52 23.67
CA PRO A 343 30.32 41.55 22.22
C PRO A 343 29.55 40.41 21.53
N ALA A 344 29.25 40.58 20.24
CA ALA A 344 28.51 39.58 19.45
C ALA A 344 29.23 38.22 19.37
N VAL A 345 30.56 38.21 19.44
CA VAL A 345 31.39 37.01 19.60
C VAL A 345 32.39 37.27 20.72
N THR A 346 32.52 36.32 21.65
CA THR A 346 33.49 36.35 22.75
C THR A 346 34.33 35.08 22.71
N ASP A 347 35.65 35.23 22.60
CA ASP A 347 36.59 34.11 22.71
C ASP A 347 36.78 33.73 24.19
N PHE A 348 36.28 32.56 24.57
CA PHE A 348 36.38 32.05 25.94
C PHE A 348 37.69 31.31 26.23
N SER A 349 38.51 30.99 25.23
CA SER A 349 39.83 30.37 25.44
C SER A 349 40.72 31.26 26.32
N ALA A 350 40.64 32.59 26.15
CA ALA A 350 41.34 33.60 26.95
C ALA A 350 40.87 33.70 28.42
N TYR A 351 39.70 33.14 28.75
CA TYR A 351 39.14 33.14 30.11
C TYR A 351 39.33 31.82 30.87
N THR A 352 39.62 30.70 30.19
CA THR A 352 39.86 29.36 30.80
C THR A 352 40.79 29.37 32.02
N ARG A 353 41.86 30.17 31.99
CA ARG A 353 42.82 30.36 33.10
C ARG A 353 42.20 30.88 34.41
N PHE A 354 40.98 31.43 34.37
CA PHE A 354 40.23 31.86 35.54
C PHE A 354 39.28 30.77 36.07
N TYR A 355 39.15 29.62 35.40
CA TYR A 355 38.26 28.54 35.82
C TYR A 355 38.94 27.66 36.88
N SER A 356 39.19 28.27 38.04
CA SER A 356 39.88 27.67 39.18
C SER A 356 39.04 27.80 40.46
N ALA A 357 39.27 26.91 41.44
CA ALA A 357 38.52 26.91 42.70
C ALA A 357 38.61 28.22 43.50
N GLU A 358 39.70 29.00 43.34
CA GLU A 358 39.84 30.33 43.97
C GLU A 358 38.92 31.38 43.33
N ASN A 359 38.69 31.27 42.02
CA ASN A 359 37.88 32.18 41.22
C ASN A 359 36.41 31.74 41.08
N GLN A 360 36.07 30.53 41.51
CA GLN A 360 34.70 30.06 41.54
C GLN A 360 33.90 30.79 42.63
N VAL A 361 32.86 31.49 42.21
CA VAL A 361 31.98 32.26 43.09
C VAL A 361 30.89 31.35 43.65
N THR A 362 30.12 30.73 42.77
CA THR A 362 29.05 29.77 43.11
C THR A 362 28.88 28.73 42.00
N GLU A 363 28.04 27.73 42.23
CA GLU A 363 27.79 26.59 41.36
C GLU A 363 26.37 26.07 41.58
N HIS A 364 25.65 25.79 40.49
CA HIS A 364 24.49 24.91 40.50
C HIS A 364 24.93 23.51 40.11
N VAL A 365 24.48 22.51 40.88
CA VAL A 365 24.58 21.09 40.54
C VAL A 365 23.17 20.61 40.27
N SER A 366 22.96 19.96 39.13
CA SER A 366 21.64 19.52 38.69
C SER A 366 21.06 18.39 39.57
N PRO A 367 19.76 18.09 39.44
CA PRO A 367 19.21 16.75 39.69
C PRO A 367 19.99 15.64 38.94
N PRO A 368 19.87 14.36 39.35
CA PRO A 368 20.51 13.25 38.64
C PRO A 368 20.04 13.13 37.19
N LEU A 369 20.92 12.64 36.33
CA LEU A 369 20.58 12.27 34.96
C LEU A 369 19.39 11.29 34.90
N SER A 370 19.20 10.44 35.91
CA SER A 370 18.00 9.60 36.04
C SER A 370 16.68 10.37 36.11
N GLU A 371 16.67 11.56 36.73
CA GLU A 371 15.48 12.42 36.78
C GLU A 371 15.27 13.14 35.45
N GLU A 372 16.35 13.54 34.78
CA GLU A 372 16.29 14.18 33.46
C GLU A 372 15.76 13.21 32.39
N ILE A 373 16.33 12.01 32.28
CA ILE A 373 15.84 10.94 31.40
C ILE A 373 14.36 10.65 31.65
N LYS A 374 13.91 10.70 32.92
CA LYS A 374 12.50 10.57 33.28
C LYS A 374 11.65 11.71 32.71
N ILE A 375 12.06 12.97 32.82
CA ILE A 375 11.34 14.09 32.17
C ILE A 375 11.25 13.85 30.66
N THR A 376 12.41 13.64 30.02
CA THR A 376 12.55 13.53 28.58
C THR A 376 11.78 12.34 27.98
N LEU A 377 11.69 11.21 28.68
CA LEU A 377 10.86 10.09 28.25
C LEU A 377 9.37 10.26 28.63
N LYS A 378 9.02 10.74 29.83
CA LYS A 378 7.61 10.94 30.25
C LYS A 378 6.87 11.91 29.33
N VAL A 379 7.42 13.12 29.13
CA VAL A 379 6.75 14.19 28.37
C VAL A 379 7.23 14.33 26.92
N SER A 380 8.18 13.50 26.50
CA SER A 380 8.79 13.55 25.16
C SER A 380 9.50 14.88 24.86
N GLN A 381 10.26 15.43 25.82
CA GLN A 381 11.02 16.68 25.65
C GLN A 381 12.00 16.54 24.47
N ASN A 382 11.82 17.34 23.41
CA ASN A 382 12.59 17.22 22.17
C ASN A 382 14.00 17.82 22.26
N LEU A 383 14.14 19.04 22.80
CA LEU A 383 15.40 19.77 22.94
C LEU A 383 16.43 18.96 23.75
N HIS A 384 15.99 18.37 24.86
CA HIS A 384 16.86 17.60 25.75
C HIS A 384 17.43 16.38 25.02
N ALA A 385 16.57 15.58 24.37
CA ALA A 385 16.98 14.41 23.61
C ALA A 385 17.80 14.78 22.35
N GLY A 386 17.40 15.82 21.62
CA GLY A 386 18.15 16.34 20.45
C GLY A 386 19.56 16.80 20.81
N MET A 387 19.77 17.22 22.06
CA MET A 387 21.09 17.50 22.61
C MET A 387 21.90 16.26 23.01
N GLY A 388 21.28 15.09 23.20
CA GLY A 388 21.95 13.88 23.67
C GLY A 388 23.20 13.48 22.86
N PRO A 389 23.14 13.47 21.52
CA PRO A 389 24.33 13.25 20.70
C PRO A 389 25.43 14.30 20.92
N TYR A 390 25.08 15.60 21.01
CA TYR A 390 26.07 16.66 21.31
C TYR A 390 26.72 16.47 22.68
N LEU A 391 25.96 16.05 23.69
CA LEU A 391 26.46 15.75 25.04
C LEU A 391 27.38 14.52 25.03
N LEU A 392 27.02 13.43 24.35
CA LEU A 392 27.90 12.28 24.17
C LEU A 392 29.20 12.66 23.43
N GLY A 393 29.09 13.50 22.39
CA GLY A 393 30.21 13.99 21.60
C GLY A 393 31.22 14.81 22.41
N ILE A 394 30.75 15.82 23.14
CA ILE A 394 31.63 16.71 23.91
C ILE A 394 32.19 16.06 25.19
N LEU A 395 31.43 15.16 25.83
CA LEU A 395 31.86 14.52 27.08
C LEU A 395 32.72 13.26 26.84
N LEU A 396 32.54 12.55 25.71
CA LEU A 396 33.13 11.21 25.49
C LEU A 396 33.67 10.98 24.08
N GLY A 397 33.25 11.75 23.07
CA GLY A 397 33.49 11.47 21.65
C GLY A 397 34.90 11.75 21.13
N ASN A 398 35.73 12.48 21.89
CA ASN A 398 37.13 12.82 21.60
C ASN A 398 37.42 13.66 20.32
N ASP A 399 36.41 14.01 19.51
CA ASP A 399 36.55 15.03 18.44
C ASP A 399 35.69 16.27 18.74
N ALA A 400 36.35 17.34 19.19
CA ALA A 400 35.70 18.61 19.52
C ALA A 400 35.33 19.48 18.30
N LYS A 401 35.55 19.00 17.06
CA LYS A 401 35.17 19.72 15.82
C LYS A 401 33.91 19.16 15.17
N HIS A 402 33.66 17.87 15.33
CA HIS A 402 32.56 17.13 14.72
C HIS A 402 31.72 16.50 15.84
N LEU A 403 31.15 17.37 16.70
CA LEU A 403 30.53 16.95 17.97
C LEU A 403 29.34 16.03 17.78
N LEU A 404 28.53 16.24 16.74
CA LEU A 404 27.34 15.44 16.46
C LEU A 404 27.74 14.03 15.99
N GLU A 405 28.71 13.96 15.08
CA GLU A 405 29.28 12.74 14.53
C GLU A 405 30.05 11.94 15.60
N ALA A 406 30.78 12.63 16.48
CA ALA A 406 31.44 12.02 17.63
C ALA A 406 30.43 11.48 18.65
N GLY A 407 29.29 12.15 18.82
CA GLY A 407 28.16 11.69 19.62
C GLY A 407 27.54 10.41 19.09
N PHE A 408 27.10 10.43 17.83
CA PHE A 408 26.56 9.24 17.17
C PHE A 408 27.58 8.10 17.08
N LYS A 409 28.90 8.38 17.06
CA LYS A 409 29.90 7.33 17.21
C LYS A 409 29.88 6.68 18.60
N VAL A 410 29.75 7.44 19.67
CA VAL A 410 29.67 6.89 21.05
C VAL A 410 28.41 6.03 21.24
N GLU A 411 27.31 6.40 20.59
CA GLU A 411 26.04 5.66 20.55
C GLU A 411 26.12 4.42 19.64
N HIS A 412 26.65 4.52 18.42
CA HIS A 412 26.94 3.37 17.55
C HIS A 412 27.82 2.33 18.28
N ASP A 413 28.91 2.77 18.90
CA ASP A 413 29.81 1.90 19.65
C ASP A 413 29.13 1.28 20.89
N PHE A 414 28.10 1.94 21.45
CA PHE A 414 27.23 1.34 22.49
C PHE A 414 26.39 0.21 21.93
N LEU A 415 25.60 0.48 20.88
CA LEU A 415 24.69 -0.47 20.24
C LEU A 415 25.45 -1.69 19.67
N GLN A 416 26.64 -1.44 19.10
CA GLN A 416 27.54 -2.50 18.66
C GLN A 416 28.08 -3.35 19.83
N SER A 417 28.42 -2.74 20.97
CA SER A 417 28.84 -3.48 22.17
C SER A 417 27.71 -4.32 22.79
N ALA A 418 26.45 -3.89 22.61
CA ALA A 418 25.25 -4.65 22.96
C ALA A 418 24.95 -5.80 21.98
N LYS A 419 25.71 -5.93 20.88
CA LYS A 419 25.55 -6.93 19.81
C LYS A 419 24.23 -6.85 19.03
N LEU A 420 23.65 -5.66 18.94
CA LEU A 420 22.39 -5.44 18.23
C LEU A 420 22.61 -5.44 16.70
N ALA A 421 21.58 -5.85 15.96
CA ALA A 421 21.61 -5.89 14.50
C ALA A 421 21.44 -4.46 13.92
N LEU A 422 22.54 -3.71 13.83
CA LEU A 422 22.52 -2.28 13.46
C LEU A 422 21.94 -2.00 12.06
N SER A 423 21.79 -3.00 11.19
CA SER A 423 21.04 -2.87 9.93
C SER A 423 19.55 -2.61 10.10
N GLY A 424 18.99 -2.92 11.28
CA GLY A 424 17.61 -2.56 11.66
C GLY A 424 17.48 -1.13 12.20
N ALA A 425 18.53 -0.29 12.12
CA ALA A 425 18.51 1.07 12.63
C ALA A 425 19.27 2.09 11.74
N ALA A 426 18.62 3.22 11.49
CA ALA A 426 19.24 4.47 11.08
C ALA A 426 18.67 5.61 11.96
N GLN A 427 19.50 6.62 12.20
CA GLN A 427 19.18 7.73 13.12
C GLN A 427 19.88 9.00 12.62
N GLY A 428 19.13 10.10 12.51
CA GLY A 428 19.60 11.40 12.05
C GLY A 428 19.67 12.44 13.17
N ASP A 429 18.76 12.38 14.16
CA ASP A 429 18.77 13.25 15.34
C ASP A 429 18.61 12.46 16.67
N GLY A 430 18.66 13.17 17.80
CA GLY A 430 18.46 12.55 19.12
C GLY A 430 17.00 12.46 19.57
N ALA A 431 16.07 13.12 18.86
CA ALA A 431 14.69 13.36 19.26
C ALA A 431 13.65 12.50 18.50
N GLY A 432 13.98 11.95 17.34
CA GLY A 432 13.04 11.31 16.43
C GLY A 432 12.31 12.30 15.54
N GLY A 433 13.04 13.27 14.98
CA GLY A 433 12.53 14.35 14.13
C GLY A 433 13.15 14.42 12.73
N ASP A 434 14.12 13.56 12.40
CA ASP A 434 14.78 13.52 11.08
C ASP A 434 14.17 12.43 10.18
N TRP A 435 14.20 12.64 8.86
CA TRP A 435 13.75 11.64 7.88
C TRP A 435 14.71 10.43 7.75
N ALA A 436 15.93 10.53 8.27
CA ALA A 436 16.86 9.42 8.42
C ALA A 436 16.57 8.55 9.65
N ASP A 437 15.69 8.98 10.57
CA ASP A 437 15.27 8.15 11.71
C ASP A 437 14.39 7.00 11.21
N LEU A 438 14.90 5.77 11.31
CA LEU A 438 14.26 4.54 10.81
C LEU A 438 14.66 3.35 11.69
N PHE A 439 13.71 2.71 12.39
CA PHE A 439 13.96 1.48 13.15
C PHE A 439 13.03 0.36 12.72
N SER A 440 13.49 -0.89 12.83
CA SER A 440 12.63 -2.06 12.78
C SER A 440 12.07 -2.42 14.17
N PRO A 441 10.87 -3.03 14.26
CA PRO A 441 10.36 -3.61 15.51
C PRO A 441 11.37 -4.55 16.18
N ASP A 442 11.99 -5.45 15.40
CA ASP A 442 13.03 -6.40 15.85
C ASP A 442 14.19 -5.71 16.56
N PHE A 443 14.77 -4.68 15.94
CA PHE A 443 15.89 -3.96 16.51
C PHE A 443 15.50 -3.28 17.84
N MET A 444 14.32 -2.66 17.88
CA MET A 444 13.83 -1.96 19.08
C MET A 444 13.49 -2.95 20.21
N VAL A 445 12.86 -4.10 19.90
CA VAL A 445 12.56 -5.15 20.88
C VAL A 445 13.83 -5.81 21.41
N HIS A 446 14.83 -6.05 20.56
CA HIS A 446 16.14 -6.54 21.00
C HIS A 446 16.91 -5.51 21.84
N TYR A 447 16.83 -4.22 21.51
CA TYR A 447 17.39 -3.13 22.33
C TYR A 447 16.76 -3.08 23.73
N LEU A 448 15.43 -3.13 23.80
CA LEU A 448 14.67 -3.19 25.07
C LEU A 448 14.97 -4.48 25.85
N THR A 449 15.12 -5.61 25.17
CA THR A 449 15.50 -6.88 25.79
C THR A 449 16.92 -6.82 26.37
N TYR A 450 17.89 -6.25 25.65
CA TYR A 450 19.24 -5.99 26.16
C TYR A 450 19.23 -5.10 27.41
N TRP A 451 18.37 -4.07 27.46
CA TRP A 451 18.24 -3.20 28.63
C TRP A 451 17.92 -3.95 29.92
N THR A 452 17.14 -5.04 29.86
CA THR A 452 16.83 -5.86 31.05
C THR A 452 18.05 -6.51 31.71
N THR A 453 19.15 -6.68 30.96
CA THR A 453 20.40 -7.27 31.48
C THR A 453 21.29 -6.29 32.24
N ARG A 454 20.96 -4.99 32.20
CA ARG A 454 21.82 -3.92 32.72
C ARG A 454 21.53 -3.57 34.19
N PRO A 455 22.53 -3.14 34.98
CA PRO A 455 22.34 -2.77 36.38
C PRO A 455 21.49 -1.50 36.58
N ASP A 456 21.40 -0.63 35.56
CA ASP A 456 20.61 0.60 35.53
C ASP A 456 19.21 0.41 34.92
N TYR A 457 18.80 -0.83 34.61
CA TYR A 457 17.49 -1.16 34.01
C TYR A 457 16.29 -0.48 34.70
N GLN A 458 16.23 -0.47 36.04
CA GLN A 458 15.10 0.11 36.76
C GLN A 458 14.99 1.64 36.61
N VAL A 459 16.11 2.34 36.38
CA VAL A 459 16.10 3.78 36.06
C VAL A 459 15.47 3.99 34.69
N PHE A 460 15.93 3.25 33.69
CA PHE A 460 15.38 3.29 32.33
C PHE A 460 13.89 2.92 32.29
N PHE A 461 13.50 1.83 32.96
CA PHE A 461 12.12 1.36 33.04
C PHE A 461 11.19 2.38 33.70
N SER A 462 11.60 2.96 34.83
CA SER A 462 10.78 3.94 35.58
C SER A 462 10.61 5.28 34.86
N ALA A 463 11.47 5.59 33.88
CA ALA A 463 11.39 6.79 33.06
C ALA A 463 10.29 6.74 31.99
N LEU A 464 9.85 5.55 31.57
CA LEU A 464 8.88 5.39 30.47
C LEU A 464 7.45 5.84 30.89
N PRO A 465 6.69 6.51 29.99
CA PRO A 465 5.27 6.80 30.21
C PRO A 465 4.43 5.56 30.54
N ILE A 466 3.45 5.71 31.42
CA ILE A 466 2.57 4.62 31.86
C ILE A 466 1.18 4.78 31.27
N LEU A 467 0.70 3.74 30.58
CA LEU A 467 -0.56 3.74 29.83
C LEU A 467 -1.76 4.14 30.68
N GLY A 468 -2.44 5.23 30.31
CA GLY A 468 -3.60 5.74 31.03
C GLY A 468 -3.30 6.22 32.46
N LYS A 469 -2.03 6.58 32.76
CA LYS A 469 -1.61 7.10 34.08
C LYS A 469 -0.79 8.39 34.01
N ASP A 470 0.26 8.45 33.18
CA ASP A 470 1.17 9.60 33.16
C ASP A 470 1.83 9.88 31.78
N GLY A 471 2.36 11.09 31.65
CA GLY A 471 3.09 11.56 30.49
C GLY A 471 2.26 11.53 29.21
N THR A 472 2.94 11.35 28.08
CA THR A 472 2.31 11.25 26.75
C THR A 472 1.29 10.11 26.58
N LEU A 473 1.16 9.20 27.56
CA LEU A 473 0.17 8.14 27.60
C LEU A 473 -1.00 8.37 28.58
N ALA A 474 -1.00 9.45 29.37
CA ALA A 474 -2.03 9.70 30.40
C ALA A 474 -3.48 9.69 29.85
N LYS A 475 -3.66 10.04 28.57
CA LYS A 475 -4.97 10.08 27.88
C LYS A 475 -5.21 8.90 26.92
N ILE A 476 -4.28 7.95 26.83
CA ILE A 476 -4.37 6.79 25.93
C ILE A 476 -4.93 5.59 26.70
N GLN A 477 -5.96 4.94 26.14
CA GLN A 477 -6.54 3.68 26.62
C GLN A 477 -6.80 3.62 28.13
N THR A 478 -7.26 4.74 28.71
CA THR A 478 -7.43 4.96 30.17
C THR A 478 -8.36 3.97 30.86
N ASN A 479 -9.31 3.40 30.11
CA ASN A 479 -10.28 2.40 30.59
C ASN A 479 -9.92 0.96 30.17
N SER A 480 -8.77 0.73 29.53
CA SER A 480 -8.36 -0.60 29.09
C SER A 480 -7.83 -1.46 30.25
N PRO A 481 -7.89 -2.80 30.17
CA PRO A 481 -7.26 -3.68 31.15
C PRO A 481 -5.76 -3.42 31.35
N GLY A 482 -5.05 -3.02 30.29
CA GLY A 482 -3.61 -2.70 30.33
C GLY A 482 -3.24 -1.33 30.91
N ALA A 483 -4.22 -0.51 31.33
CA ALA A 483 -3.95 0.81 31.89
C ALA A 483 -3.24 0.71 33.26
N GLY A 484 -2.01 1.24 33.35
CA GLY A 484 -1.12 1.06 34.49
C GLY A 484 -0.14 -0.11 34.36
N HIS A 485 -0.22 -0.89 33.28
CA HIS A 485 0.54 -2.14 33.08
C HIS A 485 1.45 -2.12 31.83
N VAL A 486 1.25 -1.16 30.92
CA VAL A 486 2.13 -0.88 29.79
C VAL A 486 3.00 0.34 30.11
N PHE A 487 4.32 0.20 29.92
CA PHE A 487 5.36 1.17 30.22
C PHE A 487 6.13 1.46 28.92
N ALA A 488 5.77 2.51 28.18
CA ALA A 488 6.22 2.67 26.79
C ALA A 488 6.34 4.13 26.36
N LYS A 489 7.37 4.43 25.55
CA LYS A 489 7.58 5.73 24.94
C LYS A 489 6.77 5.85 23.65
N THR A 490 6.15 7.01 23.47
CA THR A 490 5.41 7.38 22.25
C THR A 490 6.30 8.04 21.19
N GLY A 491 5.93 7.90 19.92
CA GLY A 491 6.44 8.71 18.81
C GLY A 491 5.30 9.21 17.91
N THR A 492 5.41 10.43 17.40
CA THR A 492 4.50 11.04 16.41
C THR A 492 5.33 11.91 15.46
N PHE A 493 5.20 11.72 14.15
CA PHE A 493 5.84 12.52 13.10
C PHE A 493 4.92 12.60 11.88
N GLY A 494 4.66 13.80 11.37
CA GLY A 494 3.59 14.05 10.40
C GLY A 494 3.82 15.30 9.54
N SER A 495 3.19 15.32 8.37
CA SER A 495 3.33 16.33 7.33
C SER A 495 1.97 16.81 6.80
N GLU A 496 1.89 18.05 6.34
CA GLU A 496 0.72 18.62 5.69
C GLU A 496 0.49 18.03 4.29
N ASP A 497 -0.60 17.30 4.09
CA ASP A 497 -1.06 16.88 2.76
C ASP A 497 -1.86 18.03 2.12
N ARG A 498 -1.14 18.87 1.37
CA ARG A 498 -1.69 20.02 0.63
C ARG A 498 -2.53 19.63 -0.59
N LEU A 499 -2.50 18.39 -1.04
CA LEU A 499 -3.34 17.93 -2.15
C LEU A 499 -4.77 17.68 -1.67
N ASN A 500 -4.90 17.01 -0.51
CA ASN A 500 -6.20 16.61 0.04
C ASN A 500 -6.70 17.52 1.17
N GLY A 501 -5.86 18.42 1.70
CA GLY A 501 -6.19 19.27 2.85
C GLY A 501 -6.17 18.51 4.18
N MET A 502 -5.29 17.51 4.29
CA MET A 502 -5.27 16.51 5.36
C MET A 502 -3.93 16.53 6.11
N MET A 503 -3.86 15.83 7.25
CA MET A 503 -2.59 15.50 7.91
C MET A 503 -2.16 14.09 7.46
N MET A 504 -0.99 14.00 6.82
CA MET A 504 -0.34 12.71 6.57
C MET A 504 0.57 12.37 7.75
N LEU A 505 0.15 11.40 8.57
CA LEU A 505 0.94 10.88 9.68
C LEU A 505 2.00 9.93 9.12
N ASN A 506 3.19 10.45 8.86
CA ASN A 506 4.28 9.71 8.23
C ASN A 506 4.79 8.58 9.13
N GLY A 507 4.84 8.79 10.44
CA GLY A 507 5.19 7.76 11.42
C GLY A 507 4.56 7.99 12.80
N LYS A 508 4.07 6.91 13.41
CA LYS A 508 3.60 6.86 14.80
C LYS A 508 4.18 5.62 15.46
N GLY A 509 4.79 5.79 16.62
CA GLY A 509 5.41 4.70 17.39
C GLY A 509 4.88 4.57 18.81
N LEU A 510 4.97 3.35 19.34
CA LEU A 510 4.85 3.02 20.75
C LEU A 510 5.77 1.83 21.04
N ALA A 511 6.79 2.00 21.87
CA ALA A 511 7.75 0.94 22.20
C ALA A 511 8.15 0.97 23.68
N GLY A 512 8.37 -0.21 24.26
CA GLY A 512 8.66 -0.38 25.68
C GLY A 512 8.26 -1.76 26.19
N TYR A 513 7.58 -1.81 27.34
CA TYR A 513 7.30 -3.06 28.06
C TYR A 513 5.82 -3.22 28.43
N VAL A 514 5.40 -4.48 28.57
CA VAL A 514 4.11 -4.87 29.16
C VAL A 514 4.37 -5.79 30.35
N ILE A 515 3.76 -5.48 31.50
CA ILE A 515 3.64 -6.41 32.64
C ILE A 515 2.24 -7.01 32.58
N THR A 516 2.14 -8.29 32.25
CA THR A 516 0.86 -8.97 32.03
C THR A 516 0.08 -9.19 33.32
N LYS A 517 -1.19 -9.58 33.18
CA LYS A 517 -2.11 -9.92 34.29
C LYS A 517 -1.63 -11.09 35.16
N ASP A 518 -0.86 -12.01 34.58
CA ASP A 518 -0.19 -13.13 35.26
C ASP A 518 1.27 -12.83 35.66
N GLY A 519 1.76 -11.61 35.41
CA GLY A 519 3.05 -11.10 35.89
C GLY A 519 4.26 -11.39 35.00
N LYS A 520 4.06 -11.99 33.82
CA LYS A 520 5.09 -12.14 32.78
C LYS A 520 5.49 -10.76 32.25
N LYS A 521 6.70 -10.67 31.72
CA LYS A 521 7.25 -9.42 31.19
C LYS A 521 7.50 -9.53 29.69
N LEU A 522 6.95 -8.58 28.93
CA LEU A 522 7.16 -8.48 27.50
C LEU A 522 7.94 -7.20 27.18
N ALA A 523 8.83 -7.28 26.19
CA ALA A 523 9.24 -6.11 25.42
C ALA A 523 8.40 -6.05 24.14
N PHE A 524 8.11 -4.85 23.65
CA PHE A 524 7.36 -4.67 22.40
C PHE A 524 7.74 -3.38 21.69
N ALA A 525 7.55 -3.37 20.37
CA ALA A 525 7.60 -2.19 19.54
C ALA A 525 6.44 -2.25 18.53
N ALA A 526 5.68 -1.18 18.41
CA ALA A 526 4.56 -1.07 17.48
C ALA A 526 4.61 0.28 16.75
N TYR A 527 4.65 0.21 15.42
CA TYR A 527 4.75 1.33 14.50
C TYR A 527 3.58 1.30 13.51
N VAL A 528 3.08 2.48 13.15
CA VAL A 528 2.16 2.67 12.03
C VAL A 528 2.55 3.92 11.23
N ASN A 529 2.72 3.74 9.92
CA ASN A 529 3.16 4.76 8.98
C ASN A 529 2.10 5.01 7.89
N HIS A 530 2.09 6.22 7.35
CA HIS A 530 1.23 6.64 6.23
C HIS A 530 -0.28 6.63 6.53
N VAL A 531 -0.69 7.12 7.71
CA VAL A 531 -2.12 7.28 8.03
C VAL A 531 -2.59 8.67 7.58
N SER A 532 -3.57 8.73 6.67
CA SER A 532 -4.24 9.99 6.32
C SER A 532 -5.28 10.32 7.38
N LEU A 533 -5.20 11.52 7.97
CA LEU A 533 -6.01 11.98 9.09
C LEU A 533 -6.55 13.38 8.83
N ALA A 534 -7.66 13.72 9.50
CA ALA A 534 -8.19 15.08 9.48
C ALA A 534 -7.13 16.11 9.94
N PRO A 535 -7.17 17.37 9.47
CA PRO A 535 -6.25 18.44 9.88
C PRO A 535 -6.58 18.98 11.30
N ASP A 536 -6.69 18.07 12.27
CA ASP A 536 -6.84 18.34 13.70
C ASP A 536 -5.54 17.90 14.41
N PRO A 537 -4.86 18.78 15.16
CA PRO A 537 -3.67 18.43 15.95
C PRO A 537 -3.85 17.21 16.87
N GLN A 538 -5.08 16.91 17.31
CA GLN A 538 -5.34 15.75 18.17
C GLN A 538 -5.55 14.44 17.39
N ALA A 539 -5.82 14.46 16.08
CA ALA A 539 -6.21 13.26 15.32
C ALA A 539 -5.15 12.15 15.36
N ALA A 540 -3.86 12.51 15.33
CA ALA A 540 -2.76 11.56 15.45
C ALA A 540 -2.72 10.84 16.82
N GLN A 541 -3.22 11.48 17.87
CA GLN A 541 -3.34 10.88 19.20
C GLN A 541 -4.66 10.12 19.36
N GLN A 542 -5.78 10.66 18.86
CA GLN A 542 -7.12 10.07 18.97
C GLN A 542 -7.29 8.81 18.11
N VAL A 543 -6.65 8.73 16.93
CA VAL A 543 -6.74 7.57 16.03
C VAL A 543 -5.54 6.64 16.24
N ALA A 544 -4.39 6.96 15.65
CA ALA A 544 -3.21 6.09 15.70
C ALA A 544 -2.65 5.91 17.13
N GLY A 545 -2.68 6.96 17.96
CA GLY A 545 -2.26 6.88 19.37
C GLY A 545 -3.13 5.92 20.20
N GLN A 546 -4.45 5.98 20.07
CA GLN A 546 -5.34 5.03 20.74
C GLN A 546 -5.19 3.61 20.18
N ALA A 547 -4.99 3.44 18.87
CA ALA A 547 -4.80 2.12 18.24
C ALA A 547 -3.49 1.43 18.67
N LEU A 548 -2.35 2.13 18.68
CA LEU A 548 -1.10 1.57 19.20
C LEU A 548 -1.20 1.27 20.71
N GLY A 549 -1.86 2.13 21.48
CA GLY A 549 -2.17 1.85 22.88
C GLY A 549 -3.05 0.61 23.06
N GLU A 550 -3.99 0.36 22.14
CA GLU A 550 -4.87 -0.81 22.14
C GLU A 550 -4.09 -2.09 21.81
N ILE A 551 -3.15 -2.02 20.86
CA ILE A 551 -2.21 -3.10 20.53
C ILE A 551 -1.36 -3.47 21.74
N ALA A 552 -0.80 -2.48 22.45
CA ALA A 552 -0.02 -2.74 23.66
C ALA A 552 -0.88 -3.28 24.82
N ALA A 553 -2.08 -2.74 25.03
CA ALA A 553 -3.02 -3.22 26.04
C ALA A 553 -3.57 -4.62 25.73
N ALA A 554 -3.68 -5.00 24.45
CA ALA A 554 -4.17 -6.31 24.04
C ALA A 554 -3.35 -7.47 24.60
N ALA A 555 -2.04 -7.27 24.81
CA ALA A 555 -1.12 -8.26 25.37
C ALA A 555 -1.22 -8.43 26.90
N TYR A 556 -1.89 -7.51 27.62
CA TYR A 556 -1.97 -7.56 29.09
C TYR A 556 -2.70 -8.80 29.61
N ASP A 557 -3.83 -9.15 29.00
CA ASP A 557 -4.64 -10.32 29.33
C ASP A 557 -5.03 -11.15 28.10
N ALA A 558 -4.16 -11.13 27.08
CA ALA A 558 -4.15 -12.18 26.07
C ALA A 558 -3.72 -13.50 26.70
N ASN A 559 -4.20 -14.61 26.15
CA ASN A 559 -3.58 -15.90 26.41
C ASN A 559 -2.27 -15.95 25.60
N LEU A 560 -1.14 -16.07 26.31
CA LEU A 560 0.22 -16.08 25.75
C LEU A 560 0.89 -17.45 25.79
N ASP A 561 0.31 -18.39 26.55
CA ASP A 561 0.77 -19.79 26.65
C ASP A 561 0.02 -20.69 25.65
N ALA A 562 -1.19 -20.27 25.24
CA ALA A 562 -1.53 -20.35 23.84
C ALA A 562 -0.47 -19.58 23.05
N ALA A 563 0.51 -20.33 22.51
CA ALA A 563 1.33 -19.83 21.41
C ALA A 563 0.42 -19.19 20.37
N SER A 564 0.86 -18.08 19.74
CA SER A 564 0.08 -17.44 18.67
C SER A 564 -0.41 -18.53 17.72
N PRO A 565 -1.74 -18.74 17.59
CA PRO A 565 -2.24 -19.79 16.73
C PRO A 565 -1.76 -19.43 15.32
N ALA A 566 -0.98 -20.28 14.65
CA ALA A 566 -1.44 -21.61 14.23
C ALA A 566 -2.93 -21.50 13.86
N GLY A 567 -3.22 -20.58 12.92
CA GLY A 567 -4.34 -19.62 13.02
C GLY A 567 -5.73 -20.17 12.71
N ASP A 568 -6.02 -21.39 13.17
CA ASP A 568 -7.02 -22.31 12.60
C ASP A 568 -7.01 -22.18 11.07
N TYR A 569 -5.80 -22.36 10.49
CA TYR A 569 -5.57 -22.23 9.06
C TYR A 569 -6.59 -23.09 8.32
N ASP A 570 -7.23 -22.52 7.29
CA ASP A 570 -8.30 -23.21 6.57
C ASP A 570 -7.73 -24.40 5.80
N LEU A 571 -6.50 -24.25 5.29
CA LEU A 571 -5.69 -25.27 4.68
C LEU A 571 -4.22 -25.10 5.08
N ILE A 572 -3.53 -26.20 5.42
CA ILE A 572 -2.07 -26.33 5.28
C ILE A 572 -1.75 -27.37 4.21
N ILE A 573 -0.78 -27.06 3.36
CA ILE A 573 -0.13 -27.99 2.45
C ILE A 573 1.25 -28.33 3.04
N ARG A 574 1.51 -29.62 3.28
CA ARG A 574 2.68 -30.15 3.99
C ARG A 574 3.76 -30.69 3.05
N ASN A 575 5.02 -30.64 3.49
CA ASN A 575 6.14 -31.38 2.89
C ASN A 575 6.36 -31.08 1.38
N GLY A 576 5.89 -29.93 0.89
CA GLY A 576 5.87 -29.60 -0.53
C GLY A 576 7.24 -29.16 -1.04
N HIS A 577 7.52 -29.43 -2.32
CA HIS A 577 8.56 -28.72 -3.05
C HIS A 577 7.94 -27.46 -3.65
N ILE A 578 8.16 -26.32 -3.02
CA ILE A 578 7.59 -25.04 -3.43
C ILE A 578 8.32 -24.52 -4.67
N ILE A 579 7.59 -24.33 -5.76
CA ILE A 579 8.04 -23.51 -6.90
C ILE A 579 7.16 -22.27 -6.88
N ASP A 580 7.66 -21.18 -6.30
CA ASP A 580 6.86 -20.00 -5.91
C ASP A 580 6.34 -19.14 -7.07
N GLY A 581 6.60 -19.52 -8.33
CA GLY A 581 6.25 -18.79 -9.54
C GLY A 581 7.27 -17.73 -9.98
N THR A 582 8.29 -17.42 -9.18
CA THR A 582 9.31 -16.40 -9.54
C THR A 582 10.28 -16.87 -10.64
N GLY A 583 10.44 -18.19 -10.79
CA GLY A 583 11.49 -18.81 -11.62
C GLY A 583 12.77 -19.15 -10.85
N ASN A 584 12.83 -18.90 -9.53
CA ASN A 584 13.89 -19.42 -8.67
C ASN A 584 13.77 -20.95 -8.47
N PRO A 585 14.88 -21.66 -8.18
CA PRO A 585 14.87 -23.09 -7.83
C PRO A 585 13.92 -23.43 -6.68
N TRP A 586 13.36 -24.64 -6.71
CA TRP A 586 12.43 -25.10 -5.68
C TRP A 586 13.07 -25.18 -4.27
N TYR A 587 12.26 -25.04 -3.24
CA TYR A 587 12.65 -25.25 -1.83
C TYR A 587 11.61 -26.07 -1.06
N ALA A 588 12.02 -26.73 0.02
CA ALA A 588 11.11 -27.50 0.87
C ALA A 588 10.45 -26.60 1.94
N ALA A 589 9.12 -26.54 1.97
CA ALA A 589 8.35 -25.85 3.00
C ALA A 589 6.90 -26.35 3.07
N ASP A 590 6.21 -25.98 4.14
CA ASP A 590 4.76 -26.02 4.25
C ASP A 590 4.16 -24.67 3.80
N VAL A 591 2.92 -24.67 3.31
CA VAL A 591 2.15 -23.48 2.92
C VAL A 591 0.85 -23.41 3.72
N ALA A 592 0.55 -22.28 4.35
CA ALA A 592 -0.67 -22.03 5.10
C ALA A 592 -1.61 -21.03 4.43
N VAL A 593 -2.91 -21.29 4.55
CA VAL A 593 -4.00 -20.49 3.99
C VAL A 593 -4.96 -20.02 5.10
N SER A 594 -5.41 -18.77 5.02
CA SER A 594 -6.49 -18.20 5.83
C SER A 594 -7.45 -17.43 4.93
N GLY A 595 -8.73 -17.80 4.92
CA GLY A 595 -9.71 -17.23 4.00
C GLY A 595 -9.27 -17.39 2.54
N ASP A 596 -9.21 -16.28 1.81
CA ASP A 596 -8.77 -16.22 0.41
C ASP A 596 -7.24 -16.10 0.24
N ARG A 597 -6.43 -16.07 1.32
CA ARG A 597 -5.02 -15.68 1.28
C ARG A 597 -4.01 -16.72 1.76
N LEU A 598 -2.83 -16.66 1.16
CA LEU A 598 -1.61 -17.26 1.69
C LEU A 598 -1.20 -16.51 2.97
N SER A 599 -1.22 -17.20 4.11
CA SER A 599 -0.90 -16.62 5.42
C SER A 599 0.59 -16.74 5.75
N ALA A 600 1.18 -17.92 5.55
CA ALA A 600 2.59 -18.20 5.82
C ALA A 600 3.15 -19.26 4.86
N ILE A 601 4.46 -19.23 4.63
CA ILE A 601 5.21 -20.27 3.91
C ILE A 601 6.52 -20.49 4.67
N GLY A 602 6.83 -21.73 5.04
CA GLY A 602 8.03 -22.04 5.83
C GLY A 602 7.93 -23.35 6.62
N ASP A 603 8.54 -23.38 7.80
CA ASP A 603 8.43 -24.50 8.73
C ASP A 603 7.18 -24.34 9.62
N LEU A 604 6.15 -25.14 9.35
CA LEU A 604 4.86 -25.08 10.06
C LEU A 604 4.57 -26.36 10.85
N ARG A 605 5.58 -27.18 11.18
CA ARG A 605 5.40 -28.53 11.74
C ARG A 605 4.64 -28.59 13.07
N GLU A 606 4.72 -27.52 13.88
CA GLU A 606 4.04 -27.40 15.19
C GLU A 606 2.67 -26.67 15.10
N VAL A 607 2.21 -26.37 13.88
CA VAL A 607 1.01 -25.59 13.56
C VAL A 607 -0.02 -26.49 12.87
N HIS A 608 -1.33 -26.31 13.10
CA HIS A 608 -2.39 -27.14 12.52
C HIS A 608 -3.46 -26.36 11.73
N ALA A 609 -4.26 -27.10 10.95
CA ALA A 609 -5.32 -26.57 10.08
C ALA A 609 -6.60 -27.40 10.09
N LYS A 610 -7.69 -26.81 9.59
CA LYS A 610 -9.00 -27.45 9.39
C LYS A 610 -8.95 -28.55 8.32
N ARG A 611 -8.14 -28.35 7.27
CA ARG A 611 -7.72 -29.36 6.30
C ARG A 611 -6.20 -29.34 6.21
N GLU A 612 -5.59 -30.52 6.19
CA GLU A 612 -4.19 -30.69 5.82
C GLU A 612 -4.09 -31.55 4.55
N ILE A 613 -3.12 -31.24 3.70
CA ILE A 613 -2.76 -32.02 2.50
C ILE A 613 -1.29 -32.42 2.62
N ASP A 614 -0.95 -33.70 2.48
CA ASP A 614 0.45 -34.13 2.37
C ASP A 614 0.92 -34.05 0.91
N ALA A 615 1.69 -33.01 0.59
CA ALA A 615 2.28 -32.77 -0.73
C ALA A 615 3.72 -33.33 -0.83
N LYS A 616 4.07 -34.32 -0.01
CA LYS A 616 5.39 -34.97 -0.01
C LYS A 616 5.78 -35.53 -1.39
N GLY A 617 6.81 -34.95 -1.98
CA GLY A 617 7.28 -35.31 -3.32
C GLY A 617 6.36 -34.82 -4.44
N ARG A 618 5.54 -33.80 -4.17
CA ARG A 618 4.79 -33.00 -5.14
C ARG A 618 5.44 -31.63 -5.29
N ILE A 619 5.20 -31.01 -6.44
CA ILE A 619 5.35 -29.57 -6.56
C ILE A 619 4.12 -28.91 -5.94
N VAL A 620 4.34 -27.81 -5.22
CA VAL A 620 3.32 -26.84 -4.85
C VAL A 620 3.66 -25.55 -5.57
N ALA A 621 2.79 -25.12 -6.47
CA ALA A 621 2.97 -23.96 -7.34
C ALA A 621 1.78 -23.00 -7.20
N PRO A 622 1.90 -21.71 -7.64
CA PRO A 622 0.72 -20.88 -7.81
C PRO A 622 -0.25 -21.55 -8.79
N GLY A 623 -1.53 -21.28 -8.61
CA GLY A 623 -2.57 -21.70 -9.54
C GLY A 623 -2.27 -21.26 -10.96
N PHE A 624 -2.47 -22.13 -11.95
CA PHE A 624 -2.10 -21.84 -13.32
C PHE A 624 -3.08 -20.83 -13.93
N ILE A 625 -2.55 -19.96 -14.78
CA ILE A 625 -3.32 -18.93 -15.48
C ILE A 625 -3.36 -19.29 -16.95
N ASP A 626 -4.57 -19.51 -17.45
CA ASP A 626 -4.87 -19.69 -18.87
C ASP A 626 -4.89 -18.30 -19.52
N MET A 627 -3.85 -17.96 -20.29
CA MET A 627 -3.68 -16.63 -20.89
C MET A 627 -4.69 -16.33 -21.99
N LEU A 628 -5.31 -17.37 -22.56
CA LEU A 628 -6.34 -17.21 -23.57
C LEU A 628 -7.30 -18.41 -23.53
N GLY A 629 -8.50 -18.17 -23.02
CA GLY A 629 -9.64 -19.07 -23.08
C GLY A 629 -10.88 -18.39 -23.66
N GLN A 630 -11.99 -19.13 -23.71
CA GLN A 630 -13.23 -18.73 -24.39
C GLN A 630 -14.48 -19.02 -23.52
N SER A 631 -14.36 -18.93 -22.19
CA SER A 631 -15.36 -19.47 -21.25
C SER A 631 -16.46 -18.51 -20.79
N GLU A 632 -16.53 -17.25 -21.26
CA GLU A 632 -17.47 -16.26 -20.70
C GLU A 632 -18.93 -16.70 -20.79
N VAL A 633 -19.28 -17.36 -21.90
CA VAL A 633 -20.60 -17.96 -22.13
C VAL A 633 -20.72 -19.31 -21.45
N SER A 634 -19.66 -20.14 -21.47
CA SER A 634 -19.67 -21.48 -20.90
C SER A 634 -19.97 -21.45 -19.39
N LEU A 635 -19.34 -20.57 -18.62
CA LEU A 635 -19.58 -20.41 -17.17
C LEU A 635 -21.03 -20.04 -16.82
N LEU A 636 -21.77 -19.42 -17.74
CA LEU A 636 -23.20 -19.15 -17.56
C LEU A 636 -24.08 -20.37 -17.81
N LEU A 637 -23.63 -21.33 -18.64
CA LEU A 637 -24.34 -22.54 -19.04
C LEU A 637 -23.99 -23.76 -18.18
N ASP A 638 -22.72 -23.93 -17.83
CA ASP A 638 -22.19 -24.98 -16.96
C ASP A 638 -21.06 -24.42 -16.07
N ASN A 639 -21.39 -24.18 -14.80
CA ASN A 639 -20.50 -23.48 -13.87
C ASN A 639 -19.55 -24.43 -13.12
N ARG A 640 -19.05 -25.47 -13.80
CA ARG A 640 -18.27 -26.58 -13.20
C ARG A 640 -16.80 -26.58 -13.60
N SER A 641 -16.46 -26.14 -14.81
CA SER A 641 -15.08 -25.94 -15.28
C SER A 641 -14.16 -27.15 -15.12
N LEU A 642 -14.68 -28.35 -15.36
CA LEU A 642 -13.92 -29.60 -15.22
C LEU A 642 -12.62 -29.55 -16.03
N SER A 643 -12.71 -29.21 -17.32
CA SER A 643 -11.57 -29.17 -18.24
C SER A 643 -10.44 -28.23 -17.81
N LYS A 644 -10.77 -27.14 -17.11
CA LYS A 644 -9.83 -26.13 -16.61
C LYS A 644 -9.23 -26.57 -15.27
N LEU A 645 -10.09 -26.86 -14.29
CA LEU A 645 -9.67 -27.21 -12.94
C LEU A 645 -8.85 -28.51 -12.89
N SER A 646 -9.15 -29.51 -13.73
CA SER A 646 -8.37 -30.75 -13.80
C SER A 646 -6.97 -30.58 -14.40
N GLN A 647 -6.68 -29.42 -15.02
CA GLN A 647 -5.35 -29.06 -15.53
C GLN A 647 -4.54 -28.22 -14.54
N GLY A 648 -5.09 -27.87 -13.38
CA GLY A 648 -4.46 -26.95 -12.43
C GLY A 648 -4.70 -25.47 -12.72
N ILE A 649 -5.65 -25.13 -13.60
CA ILE A 649 -5.99 -23.74 -13.93
C ILE A 649 -6.91 -23.18 -12.85
N THR A 650 -6.56 -22.02 -12.30
CA THR A 650 -7.34 -21.28 -11.29
C THR A 650 -7.88 -19.96 -11.82
N THR A 651 -7.28 -19.46 -12.91
CA THR A 651 -7.55 -18.14 -13.48
C THR A 651 -7.55 -18.24 -15.01
N GLU A 652 -8.51 -17.57 -15.64
CA GLU A 652 -8.68 -17.55 -17.10
C GLU A 652 -8.81 -16.12 -17.62
N ILE A 653 -8.22 -15.87 -18.79
CA ILE A 653 -8.24 -14.59 -19.50
C ILE A 653 -8.90 -14.83 -20.86
N THR A 654 -9.87 -14.00 -21.23
CA THR A 654 -10.76 -14.26 -22.38
C THR A 654 -11.03 -13.04 -23.26
N GLY A 655 -11.87 -13.21 -24.29
CA GLY A 655 -12.31 -12.15 -25.20
C GLY A 655 -11.31 -11.88 -26.32
N GLU A 656 -11.07 -12.84 -27.20
CA GLU A 656 -10.05 -12.76 -28.27
C GLU A 656 -10.28 -11.62 -29.30
N GLY A 657 -11.53 -11.36 -29.65
CA GLY A 657 -11.89 -10.43 -30.72
C GLY A 657 -13.40 -10.23 -30.87
N GLY A 658 -14.17 -11.31 -30.74
CA GLY A 658 -15.48 -11.25 -30.08
C GLY A 658 -15.28 -11.13 -28.56
N SER A 659 -16.28 -10.63 -27.84
CA SER A 659 -16.24 -10.53 -26.38
C SER A 659 -17.65 -10.49 -25.78
N ILE A 660 -17.80 -10.91 -24.53
CA ILE A 660 -19.11 -11.07 -23.88
C ILE A 660 -19.96 -9.77 -23.78
N ALA A 661 -19.31 -8.61 -23.89
CA ALA A 661 -19.92 -7.29 -24.04
C ALA A 661 -19.02 -6.38 -24.92
N PRO A 662 -19.54 -5.29 -25.52
CA PRO A 662 -20.90 -4.75 -25.43
C PRO A 662 -21.95 -5.61 -26.15
N GLN A 663 -23.22 -5.50 -25.72
CA GLN A 663 -24.35 -6.22 -26.32
C GLN A 663 -25.49 -5.27 -26.72
N ASN A 664 -26.04 -5.47 -27.92
CA ASN A 664 -27.25 -4.80 -28.41
C ASN A 664 -27.97 -5.68 -29.47
N GLU A 665 -29.01 -5.14 -30.13
CA GLU A 665 -29.77 -5.90 -31.14
C GLU A 665 -28.91 -6.43 -32.31
N LYS A 666 -27.85 -5.71 -32.72
CA LYS A 666 -26.95 -6.14 -33.80
C LYS A 666 -26.08 -7.32 -33.40
N THR A 667 -25.59 -7.37 -32.16
CA THR A 667 -24.71 -8.46 -31.68
C THR A 667 -25.51 -9.70 -31.25
N ILE A 668 -26.72 -9.50 -30.72
CA ILE A 668 -27.59 -10.59 -30.25
C ILE A 668 -28.28 -11.31 -31.42
N ALA A 669 -28.64 -10.60 -32.50
CA ALA A 669 -29.39 -11.19 -33.62
C ALA A 669 -28.66 -12.34 -34.35
N PRO A 670 -27.35 -12.26 -34.68
CA PRO A 670 -26.59 -13.39 -35.23
C PRO A 670 -26.52 -14.58 -34.27
N GLN A 671 -26.33 -14.31 -32.98
CA GLN A 671 -26.15 -15.33 -31.93
C GLN A 671 -27.46 -16.05 -31.56
N LYS A 672 -28.62 -15.57 -32.04
CA LYS A 672 -29.95 -16.02 -31.57
C LYS A 672 -30.17 -17.54 -31.70
N LEU A 673 -29.63 -18.19 -32.73
CA LEU A 673 -29.77 -19.65 -32.91
C LEU A 673 -29.13 -20.44 -31.75
N PHE A 674 -27.91 -20.06 -31.36
CA PHE A 674 -27.19 -20.62 -30.21
C PHE A 674 -27.91 -20.27 -28.90
N LEU A 675 -28.33 -19.01 -28.72
CA LEU A 675 -29.02 -18.56 -27.50
C LEU A 675 -30.37 -19.27 -27.29
N ASP A 676 -31.14 -19.51 -28.35
CA ASP A 676 -32.39 -20.29 -28.30
C ASP A 676 -32.14 -21.77 -27.96
N GLN A 677 -31.07 -22.37 -28.52
CA GLN A 677 -30.67 -23.75 -28.27
C GLN A 677 -30.31 -23.98 -26.80
N TYR A 678 -29.44 -23.14 -26.25
CA TYR A 678 -28.98 -23.22 -24.86
C TYR A 678 -29.91 -22.52 -23.85
N LYS A 679 -30.96 -21.85 -24.33
CA LYS A 679 -31.96 -21.10 -23.53
C LYS A 679 -31.34 -19.98 -22.69
N LEU A 680 -30.26 -19.38 -23.18
CA LEU A 680 -29.55 -18.30 -22.53
C LEU A 680 -30.15 -16.95 -22.94
N THR A 681 -30.68 -16.21 -21.96
CA THR A 681 -31.06 -14.81 -22.15
C THR A 681 -29.87 -13.92 -21.85
N ILE A 682 -29.44 -13.12 -22.82
CA ILE A 682 -28.52 -12.00 -22.61
C ILE A 682 -29.31 -10.88 -21.92
N ASP A 683 -29.12 -10.73 -20.60
CA ASP A 683 -29.81 -9.73 -19.76
C ASP A 683 -28.91 -8.52 -19.38
N TRP A 684 -27.73 -8.40 -20.02
CA TRP A 684 -26.79 -7.28 -19.90
C TRP A 684 -26.55 -6.58 -21.25
N THR A 685 -26.05 -5.33 -21.19
CA THR A 685 -25.58 -4.56 -22.37
C THR A 685 -24.11 -4.15 -22.26
N THR A 686 -23.57 -4.07 -21.05
CA THR A 686 -22.18 -3.66 -20.75
C THR A 686 -21.42 -4.79 -20.03
N LEU A 687 -20.10 -4.65 -19.91
CA LEU A 687 -19.24 -5.67 -19.32
C LEU A 687 -19.46 -5.78 -17.79
N ASP A 688 -19.72 -4.68 -17.10
CA ASP A 688 -20.08 -4.69 -15.68
C ASP A 688 -21.44 -5.37 -15.46
N GLY A 689 -22.36 -5.26 -16.42
CA GLY A 689 -23.60 -6.03 -16.43
C GLY A 689 -23.36 -7.55 -16.48
N TYR A 690 -22.43 -8.00 -17.33
CA TYR A 690 -22.00 -9.40 -17.38
C TYR A 690 -21.30 -9.82 -16.08
N PHE A 691 -20.33 -9.04 -15.60
CA PHE A 691 -19.60 -9.39 -14.37
C PHE A 691 -20.54 -9.50 -13.18
N ARG A 692 -21.50 -8.58 -12.98
CA ARG A 692 -22.55 -8.70 -11.95
C ARG A 692 -23.44 -9.94 -12.14
N ARG A 693 -23.70 -10.34 -13.40
CA ARG A 693 -24.50 -11.53 -13.73
C ARG A 693 -23.77 -12.84 -13.39
N LEU A 694 -22.44 -12.85 -13.48
CA LEU A 694 -21.57 -13.97 -13.08
C LEU A 694 -21.27 -13.96 -11.57
N GLU A 695 -20.91 -12.82 -10.98
CA GLU A 695 -20.72 -12.64 -9.52
C GLU A 695 -21.94 -13.16 -8.72
N LYS A 696 -23.15 -12.87 -9.21
CA LYS A 696 -24.43 -13.35 -8.63
C LYS A 696 -24.64 -14.87 -8.77
N GLN A 697 -24.01 -15.51 -9.75
CA GLN A 697 -24.06 -16.95 -10.00
C GLN A 697 -22.93 -17.70 -9.28
N GLY A 698 -21.86 -16.98 -8.87
CA GLY A 698 -20.57 -17.56 -8.51
C GLY A 698 -19.81 -18.05 -9.75
N THR A 699 -18.51 -18.31 -9.61
CA THR A 699 -17.69 -18.96 -10.64
C THR A 699 -16.64 -19.86 -9.96
N PRO A 700 -16.31 -21.05 -10.51
CA PRO A 700 -15.23 -21.89 -10.01
C PRO A 700 -13.83 -21.32 -10.29
N LEU A 701 -13.69 -20.44 -11.28
CA LEU A 701 -12.42 -19.85 -11.72
C LEU A 701 -12.42 -18.34 -11.52
N ASN A 702 -11.23 -17.76 -11.27
CA ASN A 702 -11.06 -16.33 -11.48
C ASN A 702 -11.13 -16.04 -12.99
N ILE A 703 -11.82 -14.98 -13.41
CA ILE A 703 -11.94 -14.66 -14.85
C ILE A 703 -11.78 -13.16 -15.13
N GLY A 704 -10.86 -12.82 -16.03
CA GLY A 704 -10.75 -11.50 -16.64
C GLY A 704 -11.00 -11.57 -18.15
N THR A 705 -11.35 -10.45 -18.78
CA THR A 705 -11.67 -10.43 -20.22
C THR A 705 -11.27 -9.11 -20.87
N TYR A 706 -10.94 -9.17 -22.15
CA TYR A 706 -10.69 -8.03 -23.02
C TYR A 706 -12.00 -7.53 -23.68
N VAL A 707 -12.02 -6.28 -24.16
CA VAL A 707 -13.07 -5.83 -25.09
C VAL A 707 -12.64 -6.10 -26.53
N GLY A 708 -13.41 -6.93 -27.22
CA GLY A 708 -13.17 -7.36 -28.58
C GLY A 708 -13.49 -6.28 -29.62
N SER A 709 -12.52 -5.97 -30.50
CA SER A 709 -12.76 -5.01 -31.59
C SER A 709 -13.73 -5.51 -32.65
N ALA A 710 -13.92 -6.83 -32.82
CA ALA A 710 -15.01 -7.37 -33.65
C ALA A 710 -16.37 -7.10 -32.98
N GLN A 711 -16.51 -7.41 -31.68
CA GLN A 711 -17.73 -7.13 -30.91
C GLN A 711 -18.14 -5.65 -30.95
N VAL A 712 -17.16 -4.74 -30.81
CA VAL A 712 -17.36 -3.29 -30.91
C VAL A 712 -17.76 -2.87 -32.33
N ARG A 713 -17.24 -3.54 -33.36
CA ARG A 713 -17.58 -3.30 -34.77
C ARG A 713 -18.99 -3.81 -35.10
N GLU A 714 -19.37 -4.99 -34.64
CA GLU A 714 -20.72 -5.55 -34.77
C GLU A 714 -21.78 -4.65 -34.12
N ALA A 715 -21.49 -4.17 -32.90
CA ALA A 715 -22.38 -3.30 -32.13
C ALA A 715 -22.67 -1.95 -32.82
N VAL A 716 -21.82 -1.49 -33.74
CA VAL A 716 -21.95 -0.19 -34.42
C VAL A 716 -22.20 -0.34 -35.93
N ILE A 717 -21.31 -1.00 -36.65
CA ILE A 717 -21.42 -1.30 -38.09
C ILE A 717 -22.35 -2.48 -38.31
N GLY A 718 -22.02 -3.64 -37.73
CA GLY A 718 -22.49 -4.96 -38.17
C GLY A 718 -21.43 -5.66 -39.05
N ASP A 719 -21.86 -6.66 -39.81
CA ASP A 719 -20.98 -7.55 -40.60
C ASP A 719 -20.45 -6.97 -41.94
N ASP A 720 -20.66 -5.69 -42.23
CA ASP A 720 -20.33 -5.06 -43.53
C ASP A 720 -18.80 -4.94 -43.77
N ASP A 721 -18.31 -5.29 -44.97
CA ASP A 721 -16.95 -4.92 -45.41
C ASP A 721 -16.88 -3.44 -45.84
N ARG A 722 -16.89 -2.54 -44.84
CA ARG A 722 -16.70 -1.10 -45.02
C ARG A 722 -15.93 -0.48 -43.86
N ALA A 723 -15.25 0.63 -44.09
CA ALA A 723 -14.71 1.44 -42.99
C ALA A 723 -15.86 2.10 -42.18
N PRO A 724 -15.68 2.35 -40.86
CA PRO A 724 -16.59 3.21 -40.11
C PRO A 724 -16.55 4.63 -40.67
N THR A 725 -17.72 5.28 -40.70
CA THR A 725 -17.79 6.75 -40.79
C THR A 725 -17.26 7.39 -39.51
N PRO A 726 -16.84 8.68 -39.50
CA PRO A 726 -16.31 9.30 -38.29
C PRO A 726 -17.23 9.22 -37.05
N PRO A 727 -18.57 9.41 -37.16
CA PRO A 727 -19.46 9.22 -36.01
C PRO A 727 -19.53 7.76 -35.51
N GLU A 728 -19.47 6.78 -36.41
CA GLU A 728 -19.41 5.36 -36.04
C GLU A 728 -18.10 5.05 -35.32
N LEU A 729 -16.96 5.57 -35.80
CA LEU A 729 -15.66 5.39 -35.13
C LEU A 729 -15.65 6.02 -33.72
N ASP A 730 -16.27 7.19 -33.54
CA ASP A 730 -16.38 7.82 -32.21
C ASP A 730 -17.36 7.08 -31.28
N GLN A 731 -18.40 6.44 -31.82
CA GLN A 731 -19.24 5.50 -31.07
C GLN A 731 -18.45 4.23 -30.68
N MET A 732 -17.65 3.66 -31.58
CA MET A 732 -16.80 2.49 -31.30
C MET A 732 -15.77 2.81 -30.20
N LYS A 733 -15.11 3.97 -30.26
CA LYS A 733 -14.24 4.47 -29.16
C LYS A 733 -14.99 4.58 -27.84
N SER A 734 -16.23 5.07 -27.85
CA SER A 734 -17.06 5.22 -26.65
C SER A 734 -17.45 3.88 -26.02
N LEU A 735 -17.64 2.84 -26.83
CA LEU A 735 -17.88 1.47 -26.34
C LEU A 735 -16.62 0.86 -25.70
N VAL A 736 -15.44 1.06 -26.30
CA VAL A 736 -14.15 0.68 -25.69
C VAL A 736 -13.94 1.44 -24.38
N GLU A 737 -14.20 2.75 -24.36
CA GLU A 737 -14.09 3.59 -23.16
C GLU A 737 -15.01 3.10 -22.02
N GLN A 738 -16.24 2.68 -22.32
CA GLN A 738 -17.13 2.10 -21.33
C GLN A 738 -16.62 0.74 -20.84
N ALA A 739 -16.18 -0.15 -21.74
CA ALA A 739 -15.69 -1.47 -21.35
C ALA A 739 -14.43 -1.39 -20.46
N MET A 740 -13.50 -0.47 -20.74
CA MET A 740 -12.35 -0.23 -19.85
C MET A 740 -12.78 0.27 -18.46
N LYS A 741 -13.80 1.12 -18.37
CA LYS A 741 -14.37 1.58 -17.08
C LYS A 741 -15.16 0.51 -16.34
N ASP A 742 -15.74 -0.45 -17.06
CA ASP A 742 -16.43 -1.61 -16.50
C ASP A 742 -15.44 -2.67 -15.96
N GLY A 743 -14.20 -2.67 -16.46
CA GLY A 743 -13.11 -3.54 -16.01
C GLY A 743 -12.50 -4.45 -17.07
N ALA A 744 -12.59 -4.13 -18.36
CA ALA A 744 -11.83 -4.83 -19.40
C ALA A 744 -10.31 -4.71 -19.15
N LEU A 745 -9.57 -5.78 -19.40
CA LEU A 745 -8.11 -5.82 -19.27
C LEU A 745 -7.40 -5.03 -20.39
N GLY A 746 -8.01 -4.95 -21.57
CA GLY A 746 -7.50 -4.22 -22.71
C GLY A 746 -8.44 -4.28 -23.91
N LEU A 747 -7.94 -3.84 -25.07
CA LEU A 747 -8.59 -4.03 -26.37
C LEU A 747 -8.00 -5.27 -27.06
N SER A 748 -8.85 -6.12 -27.63
CA SER A 748 -8.42 -7.32 -28.37
C SER A 748 -8.91 -7.33 -29.83
N SER A 749 -8.42 -8.27 -30.63
CA SER A 749 -8.75 -8.38 -32.05
C SER A 749 -8.44 -9.76 -32.63
N ALA A 750 -9.34 -10.29 -33.47
CA ALA A 750 -9.15 -11.53 -34.21
C ALA A 750 -9.14 -11.25 -35.72
N LEU A 751 -8.03 -10.68 -36.20
CA LEU A 751 -7.92 -9.99 -37.49
C LEU A 751 -7.94 -10.91 -38.71
N ILE A 752 -7.87 -12.23 -38.52
CA ILE A 752 -8.11 -13.25 -39.55
C ILE A 752 -9.60 -13.41 -39.89
N TYR A 753 -10.51 -13.12 -38.95
CA TYR A 753 -11.94 -13.42 -39.10
C TYR A 753 -12.79 -12.19 -39.46
N PRO A 754 -13.85 -12.35 -40.26
CA PRO A 754 -14.96 -11.40 -40.35
C PRO A 754 -15.64 -11.18 -38.97
N PRO A 755 -16.11 -9.95 -38.65
CA PRO A 755 -15.91 -8.71 -39.39
C PRO A 755 -14.59 -7.98 -39.06
N ASN A 756 -13.75 -8.51 -38.15
CA ASN A 756 -12.55 -7.83 -37.66
C ASN A 756 -11.50 -7.62 -38.76
N ILE A 757 -11.36 -8.56 -39.70
CA ILE A 757 -10.45 -8.48 -40.87
C ILE A 757 -10.74 -7.25 -41.75
N TYR A 758 -11.98 -6.78 -41.79
CA TYR A 758 -12.36 -5.58 -42.56
C TYR A 758 -11.77 -4.30 -41.94
N ALA A 759 -11.41 -4.31 -40.64
CA ALA A 759 -10.80 -3.18 -39.94
C ALA A 759 -9.40 -2.84 -40.49
N LYS A 760 -9.11 -1.54 -40.60
CA LYS A 760 -7.80 -1.04 -41.06
C LYS A 760 -6.94 -0.67 -39.85
N THR A 761 -5.61 -0.71 -39.98
CA THR A 761 -4.68 -0.47 -38.87
C THR A 761 -4.95 0.83 -38.11
N ASP A 762 -5.29 1.91 -38.81
CA ASP A 762 -5.55 3.22 -38.21
C ASP A 762 -6.86 3.25 -37.39
N GLU A 763 -7.81 2.36 -37.70
CA GLU A 763 -9.02 2.12 -36.90
C GLU A 763 -8.66 1.44 -35.57
N LEU A 764 -7.83 0.40 -35.64
CA LEU A 764 -7.35 -0.35 -34.46
C LEU A 764 -6.49 0.55 -33.55
N ILE A 765 -5.59 1.37 -34.13
CA ILE A 765 -4.84 2.40 -33.40
C ILE A 765 -5.79 3.36 -32.69
N ALA A 766 -6.84 3.85 -33.36
CA ALA A 766 -7.78 4.81 -32.78
C ALA A 766 -8.64 4.23 -31.64
N LEU A 767 -8.84 2.90 -31.60
CA LEU A 767 -9.46 2.19 -30.46
C LEU A 767 -8.43 1.90 -29.36
N ALA A 768 -7.23 1.47 -29.71
CA ALA A 768 -6.15 1.17 -28.78
C ALA A 768 -5.71 2.42 -28.00
N GLN A 769 -5.72 3.60 -28.64
CA GLN A 769 -5.55 4.91 -28.00
C GLN A 769 -6.67 5.29 -27.01
N VAL A 770 -7.76 4.52 -26.92
CA VAL A 770 -8.73 4.61 -25.82
C VAL A 770 -8.28 3.73 -24.65
N ALA A 771 -7.94 2.46 -24.91
CA ALA A 771 -7.50 1.52 -23.89
C ALA A 771 -6.23 1.99 -23.13
N SER A 772 -5.31 2.69 -23.81
CA SER A 772 -4.09 3.23 -23.18
C SER A 772 -4.35 4.30 -22.11
N LYS A 773 -5.48 5.02 -22.19
CA LYS A 773 -5.91 5.98 -21.15
C LYS A 773 -6.27 5.31 -19.82
N TYR A 774 -6.53 4.00 -19.85
CA TYR A 774 -6.99 3.19 -18.74
C TYR A 774 -5.95 2.14 -18.29
N GLY A 775 -4.74 2.18 -18.85
CA GLY A 775 -3.64 1.29 -18.46
C GLY A 775 -3.89 -0.20 -18.77
N GLY A 776 -4.69 -0.50 -19.79
CA GLY A 776 -4.88 -1.84 -20.32
C GLY A 776 -3.82 -2.23 -21.37
N LEU A 777 -4.06 -3.34 -22.08
CA LEU A 777 -3.20 -3.87 -23.14
C LEU A 777 -3.87 -3.80 -24.52
N TYR A 778 -3.10 -4.07 -25.58
CA TYR A 778 -3.62 -4.48 -26.90
C TYR A 778 -3.26 -5.94 -27.16
N ALA A 779 -4.26 -6.79 -27.44
CA ALA A 779 -4.04 -8.19 -27.77
C ALA A 779 -4.55 -8.53 -29.18
N THR A 780 -3.93 -9.52 -29.84
CA THR A 780 -4.32 -9.87 -31.21
C THR A 780 -4.05 -11.32 -31.60
N HIS A 781 -5.08 -12.02 -32.05
CA HIS A 781 -4.93 -13.01 -33.12
C HIS A 781 -4.70 -12.22 -34.41
N MET A 782 -3.48 -12.30 -34.92
CA MET A 782 -2.98 -11.45 -36.00
C MET A 782 -3.75 -11.67 -37.32
N ARG A 783 -3.61 -10.73 -38.26
CA ARG A 783 -4.29 -10.74 -39.57
C ARG A 783 -3.91 -11.95 -40.45
N SER A 784 -2.72 -12.49 -40.24
CA SER A 784 -2.24 -13.72 -40.86
C SER A 784 -1.12 -14.31 -40.02
N GLU A 785 -1.13 -15.62 -39.94
CA GLU A 785 -0.13 -16.52 -39.36
C GLU A 785 0.50 -17.41 -40.44
N GLY A 786 -0.01 -17.30 -41.68
CA GLY A 786 0.52 -17.90 -42.91
C GLY A 786 1.36 -16.92 -43.74
N ALA A 787 1.05 -16.75 -45.04
CA ALA A 787 1.90 -15.98 -45.97
C ALA A 787 2.23 -14.53 -45.57
N SER A 788 1.38 -13.90 -44.74
CA SER A 788 1.57 -12.54 -44.26
C SER A 788 1.91 -12.46 -42.75
N GLU A 789 2.47 -13.53 -42.16
CA GLU A 789 2.94 -13.60 -40.76
C GLU A 789 3.79 -12.39 -40.34
N MET A 790 4.81 -12.02 -41.14
CA MET A 790 5.72 -10.91 -40.82
C MET A 790 5.08 -9.52 -41.03
N PRO A 791 4.33 -9.25 -42.12
CA PRO A 791 3.48 -8.05 -42.23
C PRO A 791 2.48 -7.88 -41.08
N ALA A 792 1.82 -8.96 -40.63
CA ALA A 792 0.82 -8.90 -39.56
C ALA A 792 1.47 -8.64 -38.18
N LEU A 793 2.64 -9.23 -37.91
CA LEU A 793 3.44 -8.86 -36.73
C LEU A 793 3.89 -7.40 -36.77
N ALA A 794 4.26 -6.88 -37.94
CA ALA A 794 4.59 -5.47 -38.12
C ALA A 794 3.37 -4.54 -37.89
N GLU A 795 2.16 -5.00 -38.22
CA GLU A 795 0.90 -4.30 -37.89
C GLU A 795 0.69 -4.23 -36.37
N ALA A 796 0.83 -5.35 -35.65
CA ALA A 796 0.70 -5.40 -34.19
C ALA A 796 1.73 -4.50 -33.48
N ILE A 797 3.00 -4.54 -33.92
CA ILE A 797 4.08 -3.67 -33.43
C ILE A 797 3.79 -2.19 -33.72
N ARG A 798 3.18 -1.87 -34.87
CA ARG A 798 2.74 -0.50 -35.20
C ARG A 798 1.63 -0.03 -34.26
N ILE A 799 0.62 -0.87 -34.02
CA ILE A 799 -0.50 -0.54 -33.13
C ILE A 799 0.00 -0.24 -31.70
N GLY A 800 0.83 -1.10 -31.12
CA GLY A 800 1.41 -0.87 -29.79
C GLY A 800 2.20 0.43 -29.68
N ARG A 801 3.02 0.75 -30.69
CA ARG A 801 3.82 1.99 -30.73
C ARG A 801 2.97 3.25 -30.90
N GLU A 802 1.97 3.24 -31.78
CA GLU A 802 1.12 4.42 -32.03
C GLU A 802 -0.01 4.59 -31.00
N ALA A 803 -0.37 3.54 -30.25
CA ALA A 803 -1.28 3.61 -29.11
C ALA A 803 -0.60 3.86 -27.75
N ASN A 804 0.72 3.64 -27.69
CA ASN A 804 1.51 3.54 -26.45
C ASN A 804 0.93 2.45 -25.51
N LEU A 805 0.91 1.21 -26.01
CA LEU A 805 0.41 0.02 -25.31
C LEU A 805 1.40 -1.16 -25.33
N PRO A 806 1.37 -2.04 -24.31
CA PRO A 806 1.89 -3.40 -24.43
C PRO A 806 1.07 -4.20 -25.46
N VAL A 807 1.74 -5.13 -26.18
CA VAL A 807 1.14 -5.89 -27.29
C VAL A 807 1.22 -7.39 -27.05
N GLU A 808 0.09 -8.08 -26.86
CA GLU A 808 0.05 -9.55 -26.77
C GLU A 808 -0.28 -10.15 -28.13
N ILE A 809 0.55 -11.09 -28.59
CA ILE A 809 0.23 -11.92 -29.76
C ILE A 809 -0.41 -13.22 -29.26
N PHE A 810 -1.71 -13.35 -29.47
CA PHE A 810 -2.45 -14.53 -29.06
C PHE A 810 -2.02 -15.76 -29.84
N HIS A 811 -1.91 -16.89 -29.13
CA HIS A 811 -1.62 -18.26 -29.59
C HIS A 811 -0.62 -18.39 -30.76
N LEU A 812 0.46 -17.61 -30.71
CA LEU A 812 1.47 -17.38 -31.74
C LEU A 812 1.88 -18.65 -32.51
N LYS A 813 1.69 -18.69 -33.84
CA LYS A 813 2.12 -19.82 -34.68
C LYS A 813 2.66 -19.41 -36.06
N VAL A 814 3.17 -20.41 -36.78
CA VAL A 814 3.42 -20.37 -38.23
C VAL A 814 2.51 -21.42 -38.87
N SER A 815 1.60 -20.96 -39.72
CA SER A 815 0.44 -21.71 -40.20
C SER A 815 0.62 -22.12 -41.66
N GLY A 816 1.20 -23.30 -41.90
CA GLY A 816 1.27 -23.93 -43.23
C GLY A 816 2.64 -24.43 -43.67
N LYS A 817 2.64 -25.61 -44.30
CA LYS A 817 3.85 -26.36 -44.73
C LYS A 817 4.90 -25.54 -45.52
N PRO A 818 4.56 -24.58 -46.40
CA PRO A 818 5.56 -23.79 -47.14
C PRO A 818 6.44 -22.87 -46.27
N ARG A 819 6.03 -22.59 -45.01
CA ARG A 819 6.71 -21.68 -44.09
C ARG A 819 7.30 -22.37 -42.85
N TRP A 820 7.10 -23.67 -42.67
CA TRP A 820 7.64 -24.41 -41.52
C TRP A 820 9.15 -24.16 -41.33
N GLY A 821 9.53 -23.83 -40.10
CA GLY A 821 10.85 -23.36 -39.71
C GLY A 821 11.02 -21.83 -39.76
N THR A 822 10.02 -21.00 -40.09
CA THR A 822 10.15 -19.53 -40.02
C THR A 822 9.93 -18.93 -38.63
N MET A 823 9.48 -19.69 -37.61
CA MET A 823 9.22 -19.13 -36.26
C MET A 823 10.43 -18.41 -35.67
N LYS A 824 11.66 -18.85 -35.98
CA LYS A 824 12.90 -18.16 -35.59
C LYS A 824 12.98 -16.70 -36.09
N ASN A 825 12.36 -16.37 -37.22
CA ASN A 825 12.29 -15.01 -37.77
C ASN A 825 11.24 -14.17 -37.00
N VAL A 826 10.09 -14.77 -36.68
CA VAL A 826 9.00 -14.18 -35.91
C VAL A 826 9.48 -13.85 -34.49
N VAL A 827 10.12 -14.82 -33.82
CA VAL A 827 10.82 -14.67 -32.53
C VAL A 827 11.88 -13.57 -32.57
N ALA A 828 12.71 -13.53 -33.62
CA ALA A 828 13.73 -12.48 -33.75
C ALA A 828 13.13 -11.08 -33.93
N ALA A 829 11.98 -10.95 -34.61
CA ALA A 829 11.28 -9.67 -34.76
C ALA A 829 10.56 -9.24 -33.48
N ILE A 830 9.95 -10.16 -32.73
CA ILE A 830 9.40 -9.88 -31.40
C ILE A 830 10.53 -9.46 -30.45
N GLN A 831 11.65 -10.18 -30.42
CA GLN A 831 12.79 -9.82 -29.57
C GLN A 831 13.38 -8.46 -29.95
N LEU A 832 13.54 -8.15 -31.25
CA LEU A 832 13.99 -6.83 -31.70
C LEU A 832 13.02 -5.70 -31.29
N ALA A 833 11.71 -5.98 -31.26
CA ALA A 833 10.72 -5.03 -30.76
C ALA A 833 10.84 -4.83 -29.23
N ARG A 834 11.05 -5.91 -28.46
CA ARG A 834 11.34 -5.84 -27.01
C ARG A 834 12.64 -5.06 -26.72
N ASP A 835 13.70 -5.34 -27.45
CA ASP A 835 14.99 -4.64 -27.35
C ASP A 835 14.89 -3.16 -27.75
N SER A 836 13.91 -2.80 -28.58
CA SER A 836 13.57 -1.41 -28.92
C SER A 836 12.70 -0.69 -27.88
N GLY A 837 12.31 -1.36 -26.79
CA GLY A 837 11.52 -0.79 -25.70
C GLY A 837 9.99 -0.94 -25.82
N LEU A 838 9.47 -1.74 -26.77
CA LEU A 838 8.05 -2.10 -26.81
C LEU A 838 7.82 -3.36 -25.95
N ASP A 839 6.90 -3.32 -24.98
CA ASP A 839 6.55 -4.52 -24.22
C ASP A 839 5.59 -5.43 -25.02
N ILE A 840 6.14 -6.19 -25.95
CA ILE A 840 5.45 -7.18 -26.78
C ILE A 840 5.76 -8.61 -26.29
N ALA A 841 4.74 -9.43 -26.10
CA ALA A 841 4.82 -10.82 -25.63
C ALA A 841 3.76 -11.67 -26.35
N ALA A 842 3.60 -12.94 -25.97
CA ALA A 842 2.69 -13.87 -26.63
C ALA A 842 2.25 -15.02 -25.70
N ASP A 843 1.21 -15.75 -26.09
CA ASP A 843 0.91 -17.10 -25.59
C ASP A 843 1.01 -18.15 -26.71
N MET A 844 1.04 -19.44 -26.35
CA MET A 844 0.87 -20.56 -27.28
C MET A 844 0.16 -21.74 -26.59
N TYR A 845 -0.74 -22.43 -27.30
CA TYR A 845 -1.15 -23.80 -26.91
C TYR A 845 -0.12 -24.84 -27.40
N PRO A 846 0.16 -25.91 -26.64
CA PRO A 846 1.22 -26.88 -26.95
C PRO A 846 0.83 -27.95 -27.99
N TYR A 847 0.20 -27.54 -29.10
CA TYR A 847 -0.30 -28.44 -30.16
C TYR A 847 0.01 -27.91 -31.57
N THR A 848 0.26 -28.82 -32.52
CA THR A 848 0.55 -28.50 -33.94
C THR A 848 -0.69 -28.23 -34.81
N ALA A 849 -1.85 -28.11 -34.18
CA ALA A 849 -3.14 -27.81 -34.81
C ALA A 849 -3.90 -26.76 -33.99
N GLY A 850 -4.73 -25.98 -34.68
CA GLY A 850 -5.69 -25.05 -34.06
C GLY A 850 -7.13 -25.49 -34.34
N ALA A 851 -8.09 -24.84 -33.68
CA ALA A 851 -9.52 -25.07 -33.92
C ALA A 851 -10.28 -23.75 -34.11
N THR A 852 -11.24 -23.73 -35.04
CA THR A 852 -12.14 -22.61 -35.33
C THR A 852 -13.35 -23.13 -36.14
N ALA A 853 -14.29 -22.27 -36.53
CA ALA A 853 -15.41 -22.66 -37.37
C ALA A 853 -14.92 -23.25 -38.72
N LEU A 854 -15.66 -24.21 -39.27
CA LEU A 854 -15.40 -24.74 -40.63
C LEU A 854 -15.59 -23.64 -41.69
N ALA A 855 -16.46 -22.66 -41.43
CA ALA A 855 -16.67 -21.52 -42.29
C ALA A 855 -15.43 -20.62 -42.43
N SER A 856 -14.52 -20.61 -41.45
CA SER A 856 -13.27 -19.85 -41.48
C SER A 856 -12.30 -20.30 -42.58
N ALA A 857 -12.49 -21.51 -43.14
CA ALA A 857 -11.73 -21.99 -44.29
C ALA A 857 -12.20 -21.39 -45.63
N LEU A 858 -13.28 -20.60 -45.65
CA LEU A 858 -13.78 -19.92 -46.85
C LEU A 858 -13.17 -18.51 -46.96
N PRO A 859 -12.97 -17.98 -48.19
CA PRO A 859 -12.47 -16.62 -48.38
C PRO A 859 -13.35 -15.57 -47.66
N PRO A 860 -12.78 -14.65 -46.85
CA PRO A 860 -13.53 -13.71 -46.00
C PRO A 860 -14.60 -12.88 -46.74
N TRP A 861 -14.41 -12.54 -48.01
CA TRP A 861 -15.40 -11.83 -48.83
C TRP A 861 -16.74 -12.59 -48.99
N VAL A 862 -16.76 -13.91 -48.72
CA VAL A 862 -17.98 -14.71 -48.72
C VAL A 862 -18.86 -14.39 -47.50
N ALA A 863 -18.31 -13.83 -46.42
CA ALA A 863 -19.00 -13.48 -45.18
C ALA A 863 -19.41 -12.00 -45.03
N ASP A 864 -19.12 -11.14 -46.01
CA ASP A 864 -19.54 -9.72 -46.02
C ASP A 864 -21.07 -9.60 -45.86
N GLY A 865 -21.55 -8.89 -44.84
CA GLY A 865 -22.98 -8.85 -44.48
C GLY A 865 -23.49 -10.11 -43.76
N GLY A 866 -22.59 -10.89 -43.15
CA GLY A 866 -22.88 -11.87 -42.11
C GLY A 866 -23.20 -13.29 -42.60
N ALA A 867 -23.40 -14.20 -41.64
CA ALA A 867 -23.63 -15.63 -41.89
C ALA A 867 -24.80 -15.90 -42.87
N GLN A 868 -25.87 -15.12 -42.81
CA GLN A 868 -26.98 -15.25 -43.77
C GLN A 868 -26.55 -14.93 -45.21
N LYS A 869 -25.67 -13.94 -45.42
CA LYS A 869 -25.13 -13.61 -46.74
C LYS A 869 -24.13 -14.66 -47.23
N LEU A 870 -23.33 -15.25 -46.34
CA LEU A 870 -22.53 -16.44 -46.62
C LEU A 870 -23.41 -17.60 -47.12
N LEU A 871 -24.49 -17.93 -46.41
CA LEU A 871 -25.40 -19.02 -46.78
C LEU A 871 -26.23 -18.73 -48.05
N GLU A 872 -26.36 -17.46 -48.46
CA GLU A 872 -26.89 -17.08 -49.77
C GLU A 872 -25.83 -17.24 -50.86
N ARG A 873 -24.62 -16.71 -50.66
CA ARG A 873 -23.48 -16.81 -51.59
C ARG A 873 -23.09 -18.26 -51.91
N LEU A 874 -23.10 -19.17 -50.93
CA LEU A 874 -22.76 -20.59 -51.13
C LEU A 874 -23.74 -21.39 -52.02
N LYS A 875 -24.89 -20.80 -52.39
CA LYS A 875 -25.87 -21.39 -53.32
C LYS A 875 -25.64 -21.00 -54.79
N ASP A 876 -24.83 -19.97 -55.06
CA ASP A 876 -24.62 -19.43 -56.40
C ASP A 876 -23.43 -20.13 -57.11
N PRO A 877 -23.64 -20.82 -58.26
CA PRO A 877 -22.56 -21.60 -58.88
C PRO A 877 -21.36 -20.78 -59.40
N PRO A 878 -21.52 -19.60 -60.03
CA PRO A 878 -20.41 -18.69 -60.30
C PRO A 878 -19.58 -18.30 -59.06
N ILE A 879 -20.23 -17.99 -57.93
CA ILE A 879 -19.55 -17.68 -56.66
C ILE A 879 -18.79 -18.90 -56.15
N ARG A 880 -19.39 -20.10 -56.15
CA ARG A 880 -18.70 -21.35 -55.78
C ARG A 880 -17.48 -21.61 -56.66
N ALA A 881 -17.57 -21.35 -57.97
CA ALA A 881 -16.45 -21.50 -58.89
C ALA A 881 -15.31 -20.51 -58.59
N ARG A 882 -15.63 -19.28 -58.15
CA ARG A 882 -14.63 -18.35 -57.61
C ARG A 882 -14.02 -18.87 -56.31
N ILE A 883 -14.83 -19.30 -55.35
CA ILE A 883 -14.36 -19.84 -54.06
C ILE A 883 -13.35 -20.98 -54.29
N LYS A 884 -13.66 -21.94 -55.16
CA LYS A 884 -12.70 -23.03 -55.50
C LYS A 884 -11.38 -22.53 -56.09
N LYS A 885 -11.41 -21.48 -56.90
CA LYS A 885 -10.19 -20.87 -57.45
C LYS A 885 -9.39 -20.16 -56.35
N ASP A 886 -10.07 -19.45 -55.47
CA ASP A 886 -9.45 -18.75 -54.34
C ASP A 886 -8.84 -19.78 -53.36
N LEU A 887 -9.51 -20.90 -53.04
CA LEU A 887 -9.00 -21.97 -52.17
C LEU A 887 -7.74 -22.68 -52.69
N ALA A 888 -7.46 -22.65 -53.99
CA ALA A 888 -6.44 -23.48 -54.64
C ALA A 888 -4.97 -23.01 -54.47
N GLY A 889 -4.71 -21.97 -53.67
CA GLY A 889 -3.37 -21.42 -53.46
C GLY A 889 -3.26 -20.51 -52.25
N ASP A 890 -2.03 -20.13 -51.90
CA ASP A 890 -1.70 -19.20 -50.82
C ASP A 890 -2.07 -17.73 -51.19
N HIS A 891 -2.34 -16.88 -50.20
CA HIS A 891 -2.79 -15.49 -50.41
C HIS A 891 -2.07 -14.47 -49.51
N PRO A 892 -1.73 -13.27 -50.01
CA PRO A 892 -1.13 -12.22 -49.19
C PRO A 892 -2.15 -11.44 -48.35
N ASP A 893 -3.43 -11.42 -48.76
CA ASP A 893 -4.47 -10.52 -48.22
C ASP A 893 -5.36 -11.15 -47.14
N TRP A 894 -5.35 -12.49 -47.02
CA TRP A 894 -6.12 -13.29 -46.05
C TRP A 894 -5.46 -14.67 -45.89
N GLU A 895 -5.69 -15.36 -44.78
CA GLU A 895 -5.11 -16.68 -44.52
C GLU A 895 -6.00 -17.83 -45.02
N ASN A 896 -5.44 -18.69 -45.87
CA ASN A 896 -6.18 -19.79 -46.49
C ASN A 896 -5.96 -21.11 -45.73
N LEU A 897 -6.65 -21.25 -44.59
CA LEU A 897 -6.59 -22.44 -43.73
C LEU A 897 -6.78 -23.77 -44.50
N PHE A 898 -7.58 -23.78 -45.58
CA PHE A 898 -7.74 -24.96 -46.43
C PHE A 898 -6.46 -25.31 -47.20
N TYR A 899 -5.72 -24.32 -47.71
CA TYR A 899 -4.42 -24.53 -48.35
C TYR A 899 -3.34 -24.89 -47.33
N ASP A 900 -3.27 -24.19 -46.19
CA ASP A 900 -2.17 -24.30 -45.23
C ASP A 900 -2.10 -25.67 -44.53
N CYS A 901 -3.25 -26.29 -44.22
CA CYS A 901 -3.27 -27.67 -43.74
C CYS A 901 -2.99 -28.73 -44.83
N GLY A 902 -3.09 -28.35 -46.12
CA GLY A 902 -2.85 -29.20 -47.28
C GLY A 902 -4.12 -29.76 -47.93
N GLY A 903 -5.26 -29.08 -47.82
CA GLY A 903 -6.56 -29.50 -48.31
C GLY A 903 -7.36 -30.32 -47.30
N GLY A 904 -8.46 -30.94 -47.75
CA GLY A 904 -9.43 -31.61 -46.86
C GLY A 904 -8.92 -32.81 -46.05
N GLU A 905 -7.70 -33.28 -46.25
CA GLU A 905 -7.03 -34.25 -45.37
C GLU A 905 -6.58 -33.59 -44.05
N GLY A 906 -6.18 -32.30 -44.09
CA GLY A 906 -5.71 -31.53 -42.94
C GLY A 906 -6.81 -30.82 -42.14
N ILE A 907 -8.09 -31.01 -42.51
CA ILE A 907 -9.27 -30.47 -41.80
C ILE A 907 -10.05 -31.64 -41.19
N LEU A 908 -10.18 -31.66 -39.88
CA LEU A 908 -10.99 -32.63 -39.13
C LEU A 908 -12.27 -31.94 -38.62
N ILE A 909 -13.44 -32.52 -38.89
CA ILE A 909 -14.72 -32.05 -38.37
C ILE A 909 -14.78 -32.37 -36.87
N SER A 910 -14.94 -31.32 -36.06
CA SER A 910 -14.97 -31.42 -34.59
C SER A 910 -16.41 -31.53 -34.08
N SER A 911 -17.30 -30.65 -34.52
CA SER A 911 -18.73 -30.69 -34.18
C SER A 911 -19.60 -30.20 -35.33
N ALA A 912 -20.87 -30.58 -35.32
CA ALA A 912 -21.91 -30.08 -36.22
C ALA A 912 -23.24 -30.03 -35.46
N GLU A 913 -24.18 -29.15 -35.81
CA GLU A 913 -25.45 -29.04 -35.09
C GLU A 913 -26.63 -29.74 -35.75
N ASN A 914 -26.63 -29.83 -37.07
CA ASN A 914 -27.57 -30.64 -37.83
C ASN A 914 -27.42 -32.13 -37.42
N PRO A 915 -28.46 -32.77 -36.87
CA PRO A 915 -28.39 -34.17 -36.44
C PRO A 915 -28.00 -35.16 -37.54
N GLU A 916 -28.28 -34.84 -38.81
CA GLU A 916 -27.85 -35.66 -39.96
C GLU A 916 -26.34 -35.60 -40.20
N LEU A 917 -25.66 -34.54 -39.73
CA LEU A 917 -24.22 -34.32 -39.92
C LEU A 917 -23.36 -34.74 -38.73
N LYS A 918 -23.91 -34.85 -37.51
CA LYS A 918 -23.15 -35.22 -36.29
C LYS A 918 -22.36 -36.53 -36.41
N HIS A 919 -22.75 -37.46 -37.29
CA HIS A 919 -22.00 -38.70 -37.57
C HIS A 919 -20.70 -38.50 -38.37
N PHE A 920 -20.39 -37.27 -38.80
CA PHE A 920 -19.09 -36.88 -39.38
C PHE A 920 -18.15 -36.22 -38.37
N ALA A 921 -18.54 -36.03 -37.11
CA ALA A 921 -17.58 -35.64 -36.07
C ALA A 921 -16.46 -36.69 -35.95
N GLY A 922 -15.21 -36.25 -35.79
CA GLY A 922 -14.04 -37.12 -35.86
C GLY A 922 -13.70 -37.63 -37.27
N LYS A 923 -14.27 -37.06 -38.34
CA LYS A 923 -13.89 -37.34 -39.74
C LYS A 923 -13.14 -36.20 -40.40
N THR A 924 -12.17 -36.56 -41.24
CA THR A 924 -11.52 -35.58 -42.13
C THR A 924 -12.50 -35.12 -43.20
N LEU A 925 -12.39 -33.86 -43.62
CA LEU A 925 -13.23 -33.29 -44.68
C LEU A 925 -13.14 -34.12 -45.98
N ASP A 926 -11.97 -34.72 -46.27
CA ASP A 926 -11.79 -35.63 -47.41
C ASP A 926 -12.46 -37.01 -47.22
N GLU A 927 -12.58 -37.55 -46.01
CA GLU A 927 -13.44 -38.72 -45.76
C GLU A 927 -14.92 -38.40 -45.99
N VAL A 928 -15.37 -37.19 -45.60
CA VAL A 928 -16.73 -36.72 -45.93
C VAL A 928 -16.89 -36.56 -47.43
N ALA A 929 -15.88 -35.99 -48.13
CA ALA A 929 -15.89 -35.81 -49.58
C ALA A 929 -15.95 -37.15 -50.34
N ARG A 930 -15.18 -38.14 -49.90
CA ARG A 930 -15.25 -39.54 -50.39
C ARG A 930 -16.63 -40.16 -50.16
N THR A 931 -17.24 -39.91 -48.99
CA THR A 931 -18.58 -40.40 -48.65
C THR A 931 -19.67 -39.76 -49.52
N TRP A 932 -19.61 -38.44 -49.73
CA TRP A 932 -20.55 -37.67 -50.56
C TRP A 932 -20.26 -37.74 -52.07
N LYS A 933 -19.10 -38.29 -52.47
CA LYS A 933 -18.60 -38.38 -53.85
C LYS A 933 -18.46 -37.01 -54.52
N LYS A 934 -17.91 -36.05 -53.78
CA LYS A 934 -17.67 -34.65 -54.18
C LYS A 934 -16.18 -34.31 -54.11
N SER A 935 -15.79 -33.15 -54.62
CA SER A 935 -14.46 -32.60 -54.32
C SER A 935 -14.43 -32.05 -52.88
N PRO A 936 -13.26 -31.96 -52.21
CA PRO A 936 -13.18 -31.43 -50.84
C PRO A 936 -13.71 -30.00 -50.72
N GLU A 937 -13.56 -29.16 -51.75
CA GLU A 937 -14.06 -27.79 -51.77
C GLU A 937 -15.58 -27.71 -51.93
N ASP A 938 -16.20 -28.59 -52.74
CA ASP A 938 -17.67 -28.72 -52.75
C ASP A 938 -18.19 -29.23 -51.42
N THR A 939 -17.45 -30.14 -50.80
CA THR A 939 -17.80 -30.71 -49.49
C THR A 939 -17.73 -29.65 -48.40
N LEU A 940 -16.70 -28.80 -48.39
CA LEU A 940 -16.59 -27.64 -47.51
C LEU A 940 -17.82 -26.74 -47.62
N MET A 941 -18.10 -26.27 -48.84
CA MET A 941 -19.22 -25.36 -49.11
C MET A 941 -20.58 -25.99 -48.79
N ASP A 942 -20.76 -27.29 -49.05
CA ASP A 942 -22.03 -27.98 -48.81
C ASP A 942 -22.24 -28.34 -47.34
N PHE A 943 -21.18 -28.65 -46.58
CA PHE A 943 -21.26 -28.91 -45.16
C PHE A 943 -21.59 -27.62 -44.39
N VAL A 944 -20.85 -26.54 -44.65
CA VAL A 944 -21.14 -25.20 -44.10
C VAL A 944 -22.55 -24.75 -44.44
N LEU A 945 -23.04 -25.03 -45.66
CA LEU A 945 -24.41 -24.71 -46.07
C LEU A 945 -25.48 -25.57 -45.35
N ALA A 946 -25.25 -26.88 -45.22
CA ALA A 946 -26.19 -27.82 -44.60
C ALA A 946 -26.25 -27.70 -43.07
N ASP A 947 -25.18 -27.21 -42.44
CA ASP A 947 -25.08 -26.94 -41.00
C ASP A 947 -25.27 -25.46 -40.63
N LYS A 948 -25.65 -24.61 -41.61
CA LYS A 948 -25.87 -23.17 -41.44
C LYS A 948 -24.67 -22.42 -40.80
N ALA A 949 -23.45 -22.86 -41.11
CA ALA A 949 -22.20 -22.35 -40.55
C ALA A 949 -22.08 -22.49 -39.01
N GLN A 950 -22.63 -23.54 -38.41
CA GLN A 950 -22.42 -23.88 -36.98
C GLN A 950 -21.35 -24.97 -36.74
N THR A 951 -20.74 -25.50 -37.81
CA THR A 951 -19.73 -26.57 -37.73
C THR A 951 -18.40 -26.06 -37.19
N SER A 952 -17.81 -26.76 -36.21
CA SER A 952 -16.43 -26.53 -35.74
C SER A 952 -15.45 -27.51 -36.39
N ALA A 953 -14.22 -27.08 -36.62
CA ALA A 953 -13.17 -27.88 -37.25
C ALA A 953 -11.78 -27.65 -36.64
N ILE A 954 -10.92 -28.66 -36.79
CA ILE A 954 -9.52 -28.69 -36.35
C ILE A 954 -8.63 -28.69 -37.60
N TYR A 955 -7.57 -27.87 -37.58
CA TYR A 955 -6.72 -27.57 -38.72
C TYR A 955 -5.25 -27.91 -38.45
N PHE A 956 -4.72 -28.92 -39.14
CA PHE A 956 -3.35 -29.42 -38.96
C PHE A 956 -2.33 -28.63 -39.80
N MET A 957 -1.89 -27.48 -39.27
CA MET A 957 -1.14 -26.46 -40.02
C MET A 957 0.23 -26.08 -39.48
N ALA A 958 0.54 -26.32 -38.20
CA ALA A 958 1.82 -25.94 -37.59
C ALA A 958 2.84 -27.10 -37.53
N SER A 959 4.11 -26.80 -37.23
CA SER A 959 5.19 -27.79 -37.09
C SER A 959 5.68 -27.91 -35.64
N GLU A 960 6.21 -29.08 -35.27
CA GLU A 960 6.80 -29.33 -33.95
C GLU A 960 8.08 -28.52 -33.70
N GLU A 961 8.84 -28.20 -34.76
CA GLU A 961 10.04 -27.37 -34.70
C GLU A 961 9.69 -25.90 -34.39
N ASP A 962 8.70 -25.35 -35.08
CA ASP A 962 8.20 -23.99 -34.83
C ASP A 962 7.53 -23.89 -33.45
N LEU A 963 6.73 -24.89 -33.08
CA LEU A 963 6.08 -24.98 -31.77
C LEU A 963 7.10 -24.98 -30.64
N SER A 964 8.11 -25.85 -30.70
CA SER A 964 9.21 -25.90 -29.73
C SER A 964 10.01 -24.59 -29.70
N THR A 965 10.25 -23.98 -30.87
CA THR A 965 10.96 -22.70 -30.99
C THR A 965 10.22 -21.56 -30.27
N GLY A 966 8.90 -21.42 -30.48
CA GLY A 966 8.08 -20.41 -29.82
C GLY A 966 7.89 -20.68 -28.32
N LEU A 967 7.63 -21.95 -27.94
CA LEU A 967 7.47 -22.36 -26.54
C LEU A 967 8.73 -22.11 -25.71
N SER A 968 9.93 -22.24 -26.31
CA SER A 968 11.20 -22.02 -25.61
C SER A 968 11.46 -20.57 -25.16
N GLN A 969 10.72 -19.58 -25.68
CA GLN A 969 11.00 -18.17 -25.36
C GLN A 969 10.56 -17.79 -23.93
N PRO A 970 11.32 -16.94 -23.23
CA PRO A 970 11.04 -16.56 -21.83
C PRO A 970 9.87 -15.57 -21.68
N TRP A 971 9.39 -15.00 -22.79
CA TRP A 971 8.25 -14.09 -22.87
C TRP A 971 6.97 -14.73 -23.42
N THR A 972 7.02 -16.00 -23.86
CA THR A 972 5.82 -16.75 -24.26
C THR A 972 5.14 -17.37 -23.03
N SER A 973 3.84 -17.15 -22.84
CA SER A 973 2.99 -17.81 -21.84
C SER A 973 2.24 -19.01 -22.46
N ILE A 974 1.24 -19.58 -21.78
CA ILE A 974 0.39 -20.66 -22.32
C ILE A 974 -1.09 -20.26 -22.21
N GLY A 975 -1.79 -20.32 -23.34
CA GLY A 975 -3.25 -20.30 -23.41
C GLY A 975 -3.79 -21.67 -23.86
N LEU A 976 -5.08 -21.91 -23.62
CA LEU A 976 -5.79 -23.10 -24.11
C LEU A 976 -6.50 -22.85 -25.45
N ASP A 977 -6.88 -21.61 -25.75
CA ASP A 977 -7.80 -21.24 -26.83
C ASP A 977 -9.05 -22.14 -26.85
N ALA A 978 -9.66 -22.33 -25.69
CA ALA A 978 -10.85 -23.17 -25.52
C ALA A 978 -11.73 -22.66 -24.39
N GLY A 979 -13.04 -22.85 -24.52
CA GLY A 979 -13.96 -22.67 -23.39
C GLY A 979 -13.84 -23.81 -22.38
N GLU A 980 -14.43 -23.64 -21.20
CA GLU A 980 -14.60 -24.74 -20.28
C GLU A 980 -15.55 -25.80 -20.87
N MET A 981 -15.36 -27.04 -20.45
CA MET A 981 -16.21 -28.17 -20.81
C MET A 981 -16.25 -29.18 -19.66
N SER A 982 -17.44 -29.73 -19.42
CA SER A 982 -17.65 -30.87 -18.52
C SER A 982 -18.17 -32.07 -19.30
N LEU A 983 -17.74 -33.29 -18.93
CA LEU A 983 -17.93 -34.54 -19.70
C LEU A 983 -19.38 -35.04 -19.83
N ASP A 984 -20.30 -34.42 -19.08
CA ASP A 984 -21.74 -34.67 -19.06
C ASP A 984 -22.54 -33.36 -19.17
N GLY A 985 -21.86 -32.25 -19.50
CA GLY A 985 -22.44 -30.91 -19.57
C GLY A 985 -23.22 -30.64 -20.87
N PRO A 986 -24.00 -29.54 -20.93
CA PRO A 986 -24.71 -29.13 -22.14
C PRO A 986 -23.75 -28.79 -23.31
N LEU A 987 -22.50 -28.45 -23.01
CA LEU A 987 -21.44 -28.10 -23.97
C LEU A 987 -20.48 -29.27 -24.27
N TYR A 988 -20.81 -30.50 -23.85
CA TYR A 988 -19.96 -31.66 -24.08
C TYR A 988 -19.88 -32.04 -25.57
N GLU A 989 -18.66 -32.07 -26.11
CA GLU A 989 -18.34 -32.55 -27.45
C GLU A 989 -17.15 -33.54 -27.40
N PRO A 990 -17.36 -34.85 -27.59
CA PRO A 990 -16.28 -35.86 -27.56
C PRO A 990 -15.18 -35.64 -28.60
N HIS A 991 -15.48 -34.94 -29.70
CA HIS A 991 -14.53 -34.68 -30.78
C HIS A 991 -14.01 -33.23 -30.78
N THR A 992 -13.97 -32.57 -29.62
CA THR A 992 -13.32 -31.27 -29.39
C THR A 992 -11.80 -31.32 -29.68
N HIS A 993 -11.12 -30.18 -29.59
CA HIS A 993 -9.66 -30.15 -29.70
C HIS A 993 -9.01 -30.59 -28.37
N PRO A 994 -7.97 -31.47 -28.35
CA PRO A 994 -7.37 -31.98 -27.12
C PRO A 994 -6.81 -30.89 -26.18
N ARG A 995 -6.47 -29.70 -26.72
CA ARG A 995 -6.12 -28.49 -25.96
C ARG A 995 -7.12 -28.13 -24.84
N THR A 996 -8.41 -28.46 -25.03
CA THR A 996 -9.46 -28.28 -24.04
C THR A 996 -9.18 -29.01 -22.74
N MET A 997 -8.60 -30.22 -22.78
CA MET A 997 -8.38 -31.11 -21.62
C MET A 997 -6.91 -31.29 -21.21
N GLY A 998 -5.96 -30.91 -22.07
CA GLY A 998 -4.56 -31.34 -21.97
C GLY A 998 -3.46 -30.28 -21.99
N SER A 999 -3.72 -29.01 -22.32
CA SER A 999 -2.67 -28.01 -22.53
C SER A 999 -1.65 -27.85 -21.39
N MET A 1000 -2.05 -27.58 -20.14
CA MET A 1000 -1.06 -27.38 -19.06
C MET A 1000 -0.31 -28.67 -18.71
N PRO A 1001 -0.96 -29.85 -18.58
CA PRO A 1001 -0.27 -31.12 -18.35
C PRO A 1001 0.60 -31.57 -19.53
N ARG A 1002 0.23 -31.24 -20.78
CA ARG A 1002 1.07 -31.45 -21.97
C ARG A 1002 2.33 -30.61 -21.94
N PHE A 1003 2.21 -29.33 -21.60
CA PHE A 1003 3.35 -28.44 -21.48
C PHE A 1003 4.34 -28.94 -20.40
N LEU A 1004 3.84 -29.26 -19.20
CA LEU A 1004 4.67 -29.70 -18.08
C LEU A 1004 5.19 -31.15 -18.25
N GLY A 1005 4.41 -32.05 -18.84
CA GLY A 1005 4.79 -33.43 -19.12
C GLY A 1005 5.68 -33.57 -20.36
N HIS A 1006 5.13 -33.26 -21.53
CA HIS A 1006 5.81 -33.50 -22.80
C HIS A 1006 7.01 -32.56 -23.01
N TYR A 1007 6.80 -31.25 -22.94
CA TYR A 1007 7.85 -30.28 -23.29
C TYR A 1007 8.88 -30.09 -22.17
N VAL A 1008 8.46 -30.12 -20.90
CA VAL A 1008 9.34 -29.83 -19.75
C VAL A 1008 9.95 -31.11 -19.17
N ARG A 1009 9.14 -32.10 -18.76
CA ARG A 1009 9.67 -33.36 -18.21
C ARG A 1009 10.36 -34.23 -19.28
N ASP A 1010 9.72 -34.45 -20.44
CA ASP A 1010 10.22 -35.44 -21.41
C ASP A 1010 11.19 -34.89 -22.46
N GLN A 1011 10.91 -33.71 -23.05
CA GLN A 1011 11.80 -33.07 -24.03
C GLN A 1011 12.90 -32.19 -23.38
N HIS A 1012 12.79 -31.83 -22.09
CA HIS A 1012 13.70 -30.93 -21.38
C HIS A 1012 13.87 -29.54 -22.02
N LEU A 1013 12.80 -28.98 -22.62
CA LEU A 1013 12.83 -27.69 -23.34
C LEU A 1013 13.23 -26.50 -22.44
N MET A 1014 12.96 -26.60 -21.14
CA MET A 1014 13.32 -25.62 -20.09
C MET A 1014 13.28 -26.27 -18.70
N SER A 1015 13.71 -25.57 -17.65
CA SER A 1015 13.51 -26.04 -16.27
C SER A 1015 12.05 -25.94 -15.82
N LEU A 1016 11.66 -26.73 -14.83
CA LEU A 1016 10.29 -26.73 -14.32
C LEU A 1016 9.92 -25.39 -13.67
N GLU A 1017 10.87 -24.71 -13.04
CA GLU A 1017 10.69 -23.40 -12.44
C GLU A 1017 10.44 -22.30 -13.50
N ALA A 1018 11.16 -22.37 -14.63
CA ALA A 1018 10.91 -21.49 -15.78
C ALA A 1018 9.54 -21.78 -16.44
N ALA A 1019 9.15 -23.05 -16.52
CA ALA A 1019 7.84 -23.45 -17.04
C ALA A 1019 6.69 -22.98 -16.14
N ILE A 1020 6.78 -23.19 -14.83
CA ILE A 1020 5.79 -22.70 -13.86
C ILE A 1020 5.71 -21.17 -13.93
N ARG A 1021 6.82 -20.44 -14.04
CA ARG A 1021 6.80 -18.98 -14.26
C ARG A 1021 5.94 -18.59 -15.48
N LYS A 1022 6.10 -19.29 -16.62
CA LYS A 1022 5.38 -19.01 -17.88
C LYS A 1022 3.86 -19.21 -17.78
N ILE A 1023 3.38 -19.99 -16.81
CA ILE A 1023 1.94 -20.25 -16.59
C ILE A 1023 1.41 -19.69 -15.26
N THR A 1024 2.18 -18.85 -14.56
CA THR A 1024 1.78 -18.24 -13.28
C THR A 1024 2.12 -16.75 -13.21
N SER A 1025 3.36 -16.38 -12.88
CA SER A 1025 3.74 -14.98 -12.68
C SER A 1025 3.95 -14.20 -13.96
N LEU A 1026 4.29 -14.84 -15.08
CA LEU A 1026 4.35 -14.18 -16.39
C LEU A 1026 2.97 -13.64 -16.82
N PRO A 1027 1.91 -14.46 -16.95
CA PRO A 1027 0.57 -13.96 -17.27
C PRO A 1027 0.01 -13.02 -16.19
N ALA A 1028 0.26 -13.27 -14.90
CA ALA A 1028 -0.16 -12.34 -13.84
C ALA A 1028 0.51 -10.96 -13.92
N GLN A 1029 1.83 -10.91 -14.19
CA GLN A 1029 2.55 -9.66 -14.44
C GLN A 1029 1.99 -8.95 -15.67
N ARG A 1030 1.68 -9.72 -16.71
CA ARG A 1030 1.26 -9.25 -18.02
C ARG A 1030 -0.12 -8.60 -18.00
N GLU A 1031 -1.13 -9.33 -17.54
CA GLU A 1031 -2.52 -8.86 -17.37
C GLU A 1031 -2.72 -7.99 -16.11
N HIS A 1032 -1.62 -7.65 -15.42
CA HIS A 1032 -1.61 -6.76 -14.26
C HIS A 1032 -2.49 -7.26 -13.10
N LEU A 1033 -2.50 -8.58 -12.87
CA LEU A 1033 -3.30 -9.27 -11.87
C LEU A 1033 -2.64 -9.17 -10.48
N ASP A 1034 -2.81 -8.01 -9.85
CA ASP A 1034 -2.19 -7.70 -8.56
C ASP A 1034 -2.52 -8.77 -7.49
N SER A 1035 -1.48 -9.19 -6.74
CA SER A 1035 -1.55 -10.23 -5.70
C SER A 1035 -1.91 -11.66 -6.18
N ARG A 1036 -1.74 -11.99 -7.47
CA ARG A 1036 -1.86 -13.36 -8.01
C ARG A 1036 -0.55 -13.85 -8.65
N GLY A 1037 -0.51 -15.12 -9.06
CA GLY A 1037 0.58 -15.72 -9.85
C GLY A 1037 1.89 -16.00 -9.09
N LEU A 1038 1.95 -15.77 -7.77
CA LEU A 1038 3.11 -16.09 -6.92
C LEU A 1038 2.67 -16.70 -5.59
N LEU A 1039 3.42 -17.66 -5.07
CA LEU A 1039 3.24 -18.16 -3.70
C LEU A 1039 4.00 -17.25 -2.73
N LYS A 1040 3.30 -16.26 -2.18
CA LYS A 1040 3.85 -15.25 -1.27
C LYS A 1040 2.81 -14.86 -0.20
N PRO A 1041 3.19 -14.61 1.06
CA PRO A 1041 2.24 -14.12 2.07
C PRO A 1041 1.43 -12.89 1.59
N ALA A 1042 0.15 -12.85 1.98
CA ALA A 1042 -0.90 -11.91 1.56
C ALA A 1042 -1.35 -11.97 0.08
N PHE A 1043 -0.73 -12.79 -0.78
CA PHE A 1043 -1.28 -13.08 -2.11
C PHE A 1043 -2.52 -13.99 -2.00
N PHE A 1044 -3.37 -13.99 -3.02
CA PHE A 1044 -4.50 -14.92 -3.10
C PHE A 1044 -3.99 -16.37 -3.11
N ALA A 1045 -4.69 -17.24 -2.39
CA ALA A 1045 -4.39 -18.67 -2.31
C ALA A 1045 -4.94 -19.43 -3.53
N ASP A 1046 -4.51 -19.02 -4.73
CA ASP A 1046 -4.58 -19.83 -5.94
C ASP A 1046 -3.37 -20.78 -5.94
N ILE A 1047 -3.59 -22.10 -5.87
CA ILE A 1047 -2.52 -23.09 -5.68
C ILE A 1047 -2.79 -24.35 -6.50
N THR A 1048 -1.76 -24.87 -7.17
CA THR A 1048 -1.79 -26.19 -7.84
C THR A 1048 -0.78 -27.13 -7.21
N ILE A 1049 -1.22 -28.35 -6.89
CA ILE A 1049 -0.38 -29.43 -6.35
C ILE A 1049 -0.34 -30.57 -7.35
N PHE A 1050 0.86 -30.98 -7.78
CA PHE A 1050 1.02 -31.99 -8.82
C PHE A 1050 2.26 -32.87 -8.66
N ASP A 1051 2.22 -34.08 -9.23
CA ASP A 1051 3.37 -34.98 -9.33
C ASP A 1051 4.21 -34.63 -10.59
N PRO A 1052 5.42 -34.05 -10.44
CA PRO A 1052 6.24 -33.67 -11.59
C PRO A 1052 6.76 -34.85 -12.40
N ARG A 1053 6.54 -36.09 -11.94
CA ARG A 1053 6.99 -37.32 -12.61
C ARG A 1053 5.89 -37.89 -13.50
N THR A 1054 4.62 -37.79 -13.12
CA THR A 1054 3.49 -38.39 -13.87
C THR A 1054 2.63 -37.40 -14.63
N ILE A 1055 2.74 -36.09 -14.38
CA ILE A 1055 1.95 -35.07 -15.08
C ILE A 1055 2.04 -35.19 -16.61
N ILE A 1056 0.91 -35.40 -17.28
CA ILE A 1056 0.82 -35.57 -18.74
C ILE A 1056 -0.62 -35.41 -19.24
N ASP A 1057 -0.78 -35.04 -20.52
CA ASP A 1057 -2.03 -35.12 -21.26
C ASP A 1057 -2.34 -36.55 -21.73
N HIS A 1058 -3.60 -36.98 -21.53
CA HIS A 1058 -4.14 -38.19 -22.19
C HIS A 1058 -5.04 -37.86 -23.39
N ALA A 1059 -5.41 -36.58 -23.56
CA ALA A 1059 -6.27 -36.11 -24.64
C ALA A 1059 -5.56 -36.16 -26.01
N THR A 1060 -6.21 -36.76 -26.99
CA THR A 1060 -5.70 -36.92 -28.36
C THR A 1060 -6.72 -36.43 -29.39
N PHE A 1061 -6.29 -36.17 -30.63
CA PHE A 1061 -7.21 -35.82 -31.73
C PHE A 1061 -8.26 -36.91 -32.06
N ALA A 1062 -8.05 -38.15 -31.61
CA ALA A 1062 -8.99 -39.25 -31.77
C ALA A 1062 -9.93 -39.42 -30.56
N ASN A 1063 -9.46 -39.09 -29.35
CA ASN A 1063 -10.20 -39.16 -28.09
C ASN A 1063 -9.84 -37.91 -27.27
N ALA A 1064 -10.57 -36.81 -27.47
CA ALA A 1064 -10.19 -35.48 -26.97
C ALA A 1064 -10.74 -35.16 -25.58
N ASP A 1065 -11.68 -35.98 -25.10
CA ASP A 1065 -12.38 -35.92 -23.83
C ASP A 1065 -11.61 -36.57 -22.66
N GLN A 1066 -10.42 -37.13 -22.92
CA GLN A 1066 -9.64 -37.79 -21.87
C GLN A 1066 -9.01 -36.78 -20.89
N LEU A 1067 -9.36 -36.88 -19.61
CA LEU A 1067 -8.74 -36.09 -18.55
C LEU A 1067 -7.24 -36.40 -18.40
N SER A 1068 -6.48 -35.35 -18.10
CA SER A 1068 -5.04 -35.43 -17.84
C SER A 1068 -4.69 -36.10 -16.50
N GLU A 1069 -3.43 -36.51 -16.36
CA GLU A 1069 -2.89 -37.14 -15.15
C GLU A 1069 -1.95 -36.19 -14.39
N GLY A 1070 -1.74 -36.46 -13.09
CA GLY A 1070 -0.69 -35.87 -12.26
C GLY A 1070 -1.05 -34.62 -11.48
N ILE A 1071 -2.16 -33.93 -11.81
CA ILE A 1071 -2.75 -32.90 -10.94
C ILE A 1071 -3.47 -33.60 -9.78
N ASP A 1072 -3.01 -33.37 -8.55
CA ASP A 1072 -3.65 -33.91 -7.34
C ASP A 1072 -4.67 -32.92 -6.75
N TYR A 1073 -4.35 -31.62 -6.73
CA TYR A 1073 -5.23 -30.58 -6.20
C TYR A 1073 -5.15 -29.28 -6.99
N THR A 1074 -6.30 -28.62 -7.11
CA THR A 1074 -6.42 -27.24 -7.61
C THR A 1074 -7.22 -26.44 -6.58
N VAL A 1075 -6.64 -25.35 -6.08
CA VAL A 1075 -7.18 -24.47 -5.04
C VAL A 1075 -7.39 -23.09 -5.64
N VAL A 1076 -8.58 -22.51 -5.49
CA VAL A 1076 -8.94 -21.18 -6.00
C VAL A 1076 -9.35 -20.32 -4.83
N ASN A 1077 -8.70 -19.15 -4.64
CA ASN A 1077 -8.93 -18.26 -3.49
C ASN A 1077 -9.08 -19.03 -2.15
N GLY A 1078 -8.16 -19.95 -1.88
CA GLY A 1078 -8.07 -20.73 -0.64
C GLY A 1078 -9.00 -21.94 -0.54
N GLN A 1079 -9.95 -22.12 -1.45
CA GLN A 1079 -10.87 -23.26 -1.45
C GLN A 1079 -10.43 -24.34 -2.45
N ILE A 1080 -10.40 -25.60 -2.00
CA ILE A 1080 -10.10 -26.74 -2.88
C ILE A 1080 -11.25 -26.88 -3.88
N ALA A 1081 -10.97 -26.67 -5.17
CA ALA A 1081 -11.91 -26.79 -6.28
C ALA A 1081 -11.81 -28.17 -6.97
N TYR A 1082 -10.63 -28.79 -6.93
CA TYR A 1082 -10.35 -30.14 -7.44
C TYR A 1082 -9.54 -30.95 -6.41
N ASP A 1083 -9.94 -32.20 -6.17
CA ASP A 1083 -9.34 -33.17 -5.23
C ASP A 1083 -9.29 -34.55 -5.92
N HIS A 1084 -8.08 -35.02 -6.25
CA HIS A 1084 -7.75 -36.32 -6.86
C HIS A 1084 -8.78 -36.85 -7.88
N GLY A 1085 -8.89 -36.18 -9.03
CA GLY A 1085 -9.75 -36.61 -10.14
C GLY A 1085 -11.20 -36.09 -10.08
N LYS A 1086 -11.55 -35.27 -9.08
CA LYS A 1086 -12.94 -34.85 -8.82
C LYS A 1086 -13.05 -33.36 -8.54
N LEU A 1087 -14.10 -32.74 -9.09
CA LEU A 1087 -14.56 -31.43 -8.66
C LEU A 1087 -15.20 -31.49 -7.28
N THR A 1088 -14.97 -30.45 -6.47
CA THR A 1088 -15.63 -30.27 -5.16
C THR A 1088 -16.94 -29.49 -5.25
N GLY A 1089 -17.12 -28.71 -6.34
CA GLY A 1089 -18.23 -27.76 -6.49
C GLY A 1089 -17.98 -26.39 -5.85
N ALA A 1090 -16.74 -26.08 -5.44
CA ALA A 1090 -16.39 -24.76 -4.91
C ALA A 1090 -16.46 -23.66 -6.00
N ALA A 1091 -17.41 -22.72 -5.85
CA ALA A 1091 -17.53 -21.52 -6.68
C ALA A 1091 -16.76 -20.34 -6.04
N ALA A 1092 -15.44 -20.49 -5.92
CA ALA A 1092 -14.58 -19.59 -5.15
C ALA A 1092 -13.87 -18.51 -5.99
N GLY A 1093 -14.03 -18.51 -7.31
CA GLY A 1093 -13.38 -17.58 -8.23
C GLY A 1093 -13.94 -16.16 -8.19
N HIS A 1094 -13.11 -15.18 -8.51
CA HIS A 1094 -13.48 -13.76 -8.58
C HIS A 1094 -13.39 -13.24 -10.03
N VAL A 1095 -14.28 -12.33 -10.41
CA VAL A 1095 -14.06 -11.55 -11.65
C VAL A 1095 -12.85 -10.62 -11.46
N LEU A 1096 -12.01 -10.52 -12.49
CA LEU A 1096 -10.79 -9.74 -12.49
C LEU A 1096 -10.99 -8.53 -13.39
N ARG A 1097 -10.96 -7.33 -12.79
CA ARG A 1097 -11.28 -6.07 -13.44
C ARG A 1097 -9.99 -5.28 -13.70
N GLY A 1098 -9.79 -4.88 -14.95
CA GLY A 1098 -8.63 -4.09 -15.38
C GLY A 1098 -8.58 -2.68 -14.78
N ARG A 1099 -7.40 -2.06 -14.85
CA ARG A 1099 -7.05 -0.79 -14.18
C ARG A 1099 -7.91 0.43 -14.53
N GLY A 1100 -8.76 0.34 -15.56
CA GLY A 1100 -9.75 1.38 -15.88
C GLY A 1100 -10.96 1.41 -14.95
N TRP A 1101 -11.23 0.31 -14.23
CA TRP A 1101 -12.34 0.22 -13.29
C TRP A 1101 -12.02 0.94 -11.98
N LEU A 1102 -12.95 1.79 -11.53
CA LEU A 1102 -12.93 2.44 -10.23
C LEU A 1102 -14.13 1.96 -9.42
N PRO A 1103 -13.96 1.53 -8.15
CA PRO A 1103 -15.09 1.22 -7.30
C PRO A 1103 -16.02 2.44 -7.16
N THR A 1104 -17.28 2.29 -7.57
CA THR A 1104 -18.31 3.28 -7.22
C THR A 1104 -18.47 3.27 -5.70
N ALA A 1105 -18.23 4.41 -5.05
CA ALA A 1105 -18.43 4.54 -3.61
C ALA A 1105 -19.87 4.15 -3.20
N PRO A 1106 -20.05 3.37 -2.12
CA PRO A 1106 -21.36 2.87 -1.67
C PRO A 1106 -22.25 3.94 -1.04
#